data_AF-A0A2V8Q540-F1
#
_entry.id   AF-A0A2V8Q540-F1
#
_cell.length_a   1.000
_cell.length_b   1.000
_cell.length_c   1.000
_cell.angle_alpha   90.00
_cell.angle_beta   90.00
_cell.angle_gamma   90.00
#
_symmetry.space_group_name_H-M   'P 1'
#
loop_
_entity.id
_entity.type
_entity.pdbx_description
1 polymer ?
#
loop_
_entity_poly.entity_id
_entity_poly.type
_entity_poly.pdbx_seq_one_letter_code
_entity_poly.pdbx_strand_id
1 'polypeptide(L)'
;MNRRMRRPQLIKKLVALAVLVSLSSALFVTSTQKAKAAPAVNLLSKISPDLQHMLDSGEGNRHVKLIVQTTPNSQGLISNLLQTLGGVVNTLLFALNIRIVDTTANSATVIAADPNVTYVSLDAPVRSSGHVTTTTGAQQVRGQNTLLGSQAVDGSGITIAVIDSGIDAQHKSFSSPGKIKFSKDFTGQNRTDDPWGHGTHVAAIAAGTGTPTSGMFEGVAPGASLVNLRVLNSEGVGSISGVLTALDWLMTNKGTYNVRVVNLSLGTPAINSYQDDPLCNAVRKLVDSGVVVVTAAGNIGKDAQGQKIYGAIHCPGNEPSAITVGSSNTFGTDARNDDAVTSFSSRGPTRSFSVDENGQKHYDNLIKPDLVAPGNKIISAEAQNNAIVAESPELETNKYTTSNMKLMYLSGTSMSAPMVAGAAALLLDANTNLTPNLVKMLLMYTAQPLNNFNTLDQGAGELNIAGAVTVAKVVNYSPGILGLGKTSFGQNLLSQSAPAPQTTISIFAFLWTQGIVLNHSTITGQNLLTKYQVSYGKGYLLGDGITEGLVTQSLNNNMWVSGLTLGQFLMRSNGTAQFGGSVFFSNVILLGNGYVLGDGFVLGDGYVLGDGFVLGDGFVLGDGYVLGDCSAGDPGPGMR
;
A
#
# COMPACT_ATOMS: atom_id res chain seq x y z
N MET A 1 -45.79 -84.65 33.45
CA MET A 1 -46.84 -84.17 34.37
C MET A 1 -46.89 -82.65 34.29
N ASN A 2 -48.01 -82.12 33.77
CA ASN A 2 -48.62 -80.78 33.94
C ASN A 2 -47.93 -79.80 34.91
N ARG A 3 -47.89 -78.47 34.74
CA ARG A 3 -48.62 -77.50 33.89
C ARG A 3 -47.99 -76.11 34.16
N ARG A 4 -47.94 -75.28 33.12
CA ARG A 4 -48.37 -73.85 33.07
C ARG A 4 -48.16 -72.89 34.27
N MET A 5 -47.62 -71.72 33.89
CA MET A 5 -48.21 -70.36 34.01
C MET A 5 -47.92 -69.44 35.20
N ARG A 6 -47.49 -68.22 34.79
CA ARG A 6 -47.98 -66.86 35.16
C ARG A 6 -47.45 -66.17 36.44
N ARG A 7 -46.76 -65.04 36.19
CA ARG A 7 -46.72 -63.81 37.02
C ARG A 7 -48.12 -63.41 37.50
N PRO A 8 -48.32 -62.72 38.65
CA PRO A 8 -48.33 -61.24 38.66
C PRO A 8 -47.92 -60.60 40.03
N GLN A 9 -47.28 -59.41 40.04
CA GLN A 9 -47.82 -58.08 40.40
C GLN A 9 -47.93 -57.69 41.90
N LEU A 10 -47.27 -56.56 42.20
CA LEU A 10 -47.72 -55.36 42.94
C LEU A 10 -47.99 -55.36 44.46
N ILE A 11 -47.39 -54.32 45.08
CA ILE A 11 -47.94 -53.37 46.08
C ILE A 11 -47.71 -53.64 47.59
N LYS A 12 -46.92 -52.72 48.19
CA LYS A 12 -47.07 -51.91 49.44
C LYS A 12 -47.58 -52.65 50.70
N LYS A 13 -47.02 -52.50 51.91
CA LYS A 13 -46.65 -51.31 52.70
C LYS A 13 -46.23 -51.79 54.12
N LEU A 14 -45.71 -50.87 54.95
CA LEU A 14 -45.49 -50.90 56.44
C LEU A 14 -43.98 -50.86 56.79
N VAL A 15 -43.47 -50.00 57.68
CA VAL A 15 -43.95 -49.62 59.02
C VAL A 15 -43.34 -48.26 59.46
N ALA A 16 -44.19 -47.34 59.94
CA ALA A 16 -44.11 -46.44 61.14
C ALA A 16 -42.81 -45.63 61.45
N LEU A 17 -42.77 -44.54 62.23
CA LEU A 17 -43.57 -44.07 63.37
C LEU A 17 -43.12 -42.62 63.72
N ALA A 18 -44.03 -41.79 64.25
CA ALA A 18 -43.87 -40.57 65.09
C ALA A 18 -43.13 -39.33 64.49
N VAL A 19 -43.70 -38.11 64.30
CA VAL A 19 -44.50 -37.18 65.16
C VAL A 19 -43.70 -36.77 66.42
N LEU A 20 -43.42 -35.52 66.79
CA LEU A 20 -43.58 -34.15 66.28
C LEU A 20 -43.10 -33.26 67.44
N VAL A 21 -42.16 -32.32 67.25
CA VAL A 21 -42.13 -31.09 68.07
C VAL A 21 -41.66 -29.93 67.20
N SER A 22 -42.39 -28.84 67.36
CA SER A 22 -42.53 -27.62 66.58
C SER A 22 -41.50 -26.52 66.87
N LEU A 23 -41.26 -25.75 65.80
CA LEU A 23 -41.03 -24.29 65.71
C LEU A 23 -39.72 -23.62 66.21
N SER A 24 -39.28 -22.72 65.33
CA SER A 24 -38.55 -21.45 65.54
C SER A 24 -37.03 -21.50 65.67
N SER A 25 -36.34 -21.14 64.59
CA SER A 25 -35.56 -19.89 64.42
C SER A 25 -34.47 -20.08 63.37
N ALA A 26 -34.41 -19.16 62.42
CA ALA A 26 -33.44 -19.15 61.33
C ALA A 26 -32.08 -18.65 61.84
N LEU A 27 -30.99 -19.36 61.56
CA LEU A 27 -29.66 -18.78 61.30
C LEU A 27 -28.69 -19.81 60.66
N PHE A 28 -28.65 -19.71 59.32
CA PHE A 28 -27.48 -19.71 58.42
C PHE A 28 -26.44 -20.86 58.32
N VAL A 29 -26.41 -21.39 57.08
CA VAL A 29 -25.30 -21.88 56.23
C VAL A 29 -24.59 -23.18 56.57
N THR A 30 -24.81 -24.21 55.74
CA THR A 30 -23.72 -25.05 55.18
C THR A 30 -24.04 -25.60 53.77
N SER A 31 -23.11 -25.29 52.85
CA SER A 31 -22.76 -25.89 51.56
C SER A 31 -23.72 -26.87 50.84
N THR A 32 -24.39 -26.37 49.80
CA THR A 32 -24.79 -27.19 48.65
C THR A 32 -23.58 -27.47 47.76
N GLN A 33 -23.20 -28.75 47.64
CA GLN A 33 -22.28 -29.23 46.62
C GLN A 33 -22.83 -28.85 45.23
N LYS A 34 -22.08 -28.01 44.51
CA LYS A 34 -22.33 -27.71 43.09
C LYS A 34 -22.20 -28.98 42.27
N ALA A 35 -23.29 -29.42 41.66
CA ALA A 35 -23.25 -30.32 40.52
C ALA A 35 -22.41 -29.67 39.41
N LYS A 36 -21.42 -30.40 38.90
CA LYS A 36 -20.55 -29.99 37.80
C LYS A 36 -21.43 -29.82 36.55
N ALA A 37 -21.60 -28.58 36.09
CA ALA A 37 -22.24 -28.30 34.80
C ALA A 37 -21.44 -28.97 33.68
N ALA A 38 -22.14 -29.55 32.70
CA ALA A 38 -21.54 -30.00 31.45
C ALA A 38 -20.79 -28.81 30.79
N PRO A 39 -19.65 -29.04 30.11
CA PRO A 39 -18.91 -27.96 29.48
C PRO A 39 -19.79 -27.26 28.43
N ALA A 40 -19.87 -25.94 28.50
CA ALA A 40 -20.49 -25.13 27.46
C ALA A 40 -19.74 -25.39 26.14
N VAL A 41 -20.45 -25.90 25.13
CA VAL A 41 -19.89 -26.06 23.78
C VAL A 41 -19.55 -24.65 23.28
N ASN A 42 -18.27 -24.38 23.04
CA ASN A 42 -17.84 -23.09 22.50
C ASN A 42 -18.25 -23.03 21.02
N LEU A 43 -19.44 -22.50 20.74
CA LEU A 43 -20.02 -22.47 19.39
C LEU A 43 -19.14 -21.69 18.40
N LEU A 44 -18.35 -20.71 18.89
CA LEU A 44 -17.42 -19.93 18.07
C LEU A 44 -16.30 -20.78 17.47
N SER A 45 -15.95 -21.93 18.06
CA SER A 45 -14.89 -22.79 17.52
C SER A 45 -15.32 -23.65 16.33
N LYS A 46 -16.63 -23.69 16.02
CA LYS A 46 -17.20 -24.53 14.96
C LYS A 46 -17.61 -23.73 13.71
N ILE A 47 -17.51 -22.41 13.76
CA ILE A 47 -17.86 -21.52 12.64
C ILE A 47 -16.56 -20.98 12.06
N SER A 48 -16.48 -20.93 10.73
CA SER A 48 -15.31 -20.38 10.06
C SER A 48 -15.14 -18.87 10.30
N PRO A 49 -13.91 -18.35 10.40
CA PRO A 49 -13.68 -16.94 10.77
C PRO A 49 -14.33 -15.93 9.81
N ASP A 50 -14.36 -16.23 8.51
CA ASP A 50 -15.02 -15.47 7.46
C ASP A 50 -16.55 -15.42 7.63
N LEU A 51 -17.16 -16.55 8.00
CA LEU A 51 -18.58 -16.63 8.30
C LEU A 51 -18.91 -15.93 9.63
N GLN A 52 -18.04 -16.03 10.62
CA GLN A 52 -18.18 -15.32 11.89
C GLN A 52 -18.11 -13.80 11.69
N HIS A 53 -17.16 -13.31 10.88
CA HIS A 53 -17.07 -11.89 10.54
C HIS A 53 -18.32 -11.37 9.83
N MET A 54 -18.94 -12.18 8.97
CA MET A 54 -20.21 -11.84 8.31
C MET A 54 -21.40 -11.75 9.28
N LEU A 55 -21.41 -12.56 10.34
CA LEU A 55 -22.40 -12.46 11.41
C LEU A 55 -22.18 -11.19 12.24
N ASP A 56 -20.92 -10.89 12.57
CA ASP A 56 -20.53 -9.74 13.38
C ASP A 56 -20.75 -8.40 12.64
N SER A 57 -20.68 -8.41 11.30
CA SER A 57 -20.92 -7.24 10.45
C SER A 57 -22.40 -6.93 10.19
N GLY A 58 -23.32 -7.69 10.76
CA GLY A 58 -24.76 -7.49 10.59
C GLY A 58 -25.34 -8.04 9.28
N GLU A 59 -24.58 -8.83 8.52
CA GLU A 59 -25.01 -9.45 7.26
C GLU A 59 -25.75 -10.80 7.46
N GLY A 60 -26.20 -11.11 8.68
CA GLY A 60 -26.78 -12.41 9.03
C GLY A 60 -27.98 -12.87 8.18
N ASN A 61 -28.76 -11.96 7.61
CA ASN A 61 -29.92 -12.30 6.76
C ASN A 61 -29.56 -12.59 5.30
N ARG A 62 -28.29 -12.46 4.91
CA ARG A 62 -27.83 -12.73 3.56
C ARG A 62 -27.91 -14.22 3.25
N HIS A 63 -28.50 -14.57 2.10
CA HIS A 63 -28.46 -15.93 1.58
C HIS A 63 -27.04 -16.29 1.13
N VAL A 64 -26.54 -17.41 1.65
CA VAL A 64 -25.20 -17.92 1.41
C VAL A 64 -25.25 -19.44 1.26
N LYS A 65 -24.32 -20.00 0.51
CA LYS A 65 -24.07 -21.44 0.51
C LYS A 65 -23.11 -21.77 1.64
N LEU A 66 -23.48 -22.73 2.48
CA LEU A 66 -22.71 -23.22 3.60
C LEU A 66 -22.24 -24.66 3.33
N ILE A 67 -21.00 -24.93 3.70
CA ILE A 67 -20.41 -26.26 3.80
C ILE A 67 -20.51 -26.69 5.27
N VAL A 68 -21.34 -27.68 5.54
CA VAL A 68 -21.56 -28.24 6.88
C VAL A 68 -20.85 -29.58 6.97
N GLN A 69 -19.81 -29.65 7.78
CA GLN A 69 -19.09 -30.88 8.09
C GLN A 69 -19.77 -31.57 9.28
N THR A 70 -20.04 -32.87 9.15
CA THR A 70 -20.70 -33.66 10.18
C THR A 70 -19.82 -34.78 10.70
N THR A 71 -20.15 -35.30 11.88
CA THR A 71 -19.59 -36.57 12.34
C THR A 71 -19.95 -37.72 11.38
N PRO A 72 -19.14 -38.79 11.32
CA PRO A 72 -19.48 -39.96 10.51
C PRO A 72 -20.87 -40.52 10.88
N ASN A 73 -21.65 -40.94 9.88
CA ASN A 73 -22.99 -41.54 10.03
C ASN A 73 -24.11 -40.65 10.61
N SER A 74 -23.87 -39.37 10.88
CA SER A 74 -24.89 -38.45 11.42
C SER A 74 -25.56 -37.57 10.35
N GLN A 75 -25.14 -37.70 9.10
CA GLN A 75 -25.58 -36.88 7.98
C GLN A 75 -27.11 -36.88 7.83
N GLY A 76 -27.78 -38.03 7.98
CA GLY A 76 -29.24 -38.15 7.85
C GLY A 76 -30.03 -37.42 8.95
N LEU A 77 -29.44 -37.26 10.13
CA LEU A 77 -30.09 -36.71 11.32
C LEU A 77 -30.25 -35.19 11.25
N ILE A 78 -29.32 -34.49 10.57
CA ILE A 78 -29.36 -33.04 10.44
C ILE A 78 -30.32 -32.55 9.34
N SER A 79 -30.85 -33.46 8.51
CA SER A 79 -31.70 -33.10 7.35
C SER A 79 -32.98 -32.37 7.76
N ASN A 80 -33.59 -32.77 8.88
CA ASN A 80 -34.81 -32.15 9.40
C ASN A 80 -34.55 -30.75 9.97
N LEU A 81 -33.39 -30.57 10.64
CA LEU A 81 -32.96 -29.26 11.14
C LEU A 81 -32.75 -28.28 9.98
N LEU A 82 -32.06 -28.72 8.92
CA LEU A 82 -31.79 -27.90 7.75
C LEU A 82 -33.06 -27.51 6.99
N GLN A 83 -34.04 -28.41 6.86
CA GLN A 83 -35.35 -28.10 6.28
C GLN A 83 -36.15 -27.11 7.14
N THR A 84 -36.08 -27.22 8.46
CA THR A 84 -36.78 -26.32 9.40
C THR A 84 -36.22 -24.89 9.35
N LEU A 85 -34.93 -24.74 9.05
CA LEU A 85 -34.26 -23.45 8.91
C LEU A 85 -34.47 -22.79 7.54
N GLY A 86 -35.35 -23.35 6.69
CA GLY A 86 -35.58 -22.85 5.33
C GLY A 86 -34.40 -23.11 4.38
N GLY A 87 -33.46 -23.96 4.78
CA GLY A 87 -32.29 -24.28 3.98
C GLY A 87 -32.63 -25.23 2.84
N VAL A 88 -32.28 -24.86 1.61
CA VAL A 88 -32.35 -25.78 0.47
C VAL A 88 -31.11 -26.67 0.52
N VAL A 89 -31.30 -27.94 0.87
CA VAL A 89 -30.22 -28.93 0.87
C VAL A 89 -29.89 -29.27 -0.58
N ASN A 90 -28.80 -28.72 -1.08
CA ASN A 90 -28.44 -28.81 -2.50
C ASN A 90 -27.67 -30.09 -2.82
N THR A 91 -26.75 -30.50 -1.94
CA THR A 91 -25.85 -31.63 -2.24
C THR A 91 -25.41 -32.36 -0.96
N LEU A 92 -25.34 -33.69 -1.03
CA LEU A 92 -24.81 -34.56 0.02
C LEU A 92 -23.59 -35.32 -0.49
N LEU A 93 -22.44 -35.11 0.17
CA LEU A 93 -21.17 -35.76 -0.17
C LEU A 93 -20.85 -36.82 0.90
N PHE A 94 -21.46 -38.00 0.73
CA PHE A 94 -21.43 -39.08 1.73
C PHE A 94 -20.01 -39.50 2.15
N ALA A 95 -19.09 -39.63 1.19
CA ALA A 95 -17.72 -40.06 1.44
C ALA A 95 -16.89 -39.06 2.26
N LEU A 96 -17.29 -37.77 2.25
CA LEU A 96 -16.55 -36.69 2.91
C LEU A 96 -17.21 -36.21 4.21
N ASN A 97 -18.37 -36.75 4.56
CA ASN A 97 -19.20 -36.25 5.67
C ASN A 97 -19.53 -34.75 5.55
N ILE A 98 -19.85 -34.31 4.32
CA ILE A 98 -20.16 -32.91 4.01
C ILE A 98 -21.59 -32.77 3.48
N ARG A 99 -22.28 -31.74 3.94
CA ARG A 99 -23.52 -31.22 3.36
C ARG A 99 -23.32 -29.81 2.83
N ILE A 100 -23.84 -29.56 1.62
CA ILE A 100 -23.90 -28.21 1.04
C ILE A 100 -25.34 -27.71 1.14
N VAL A 101 -25.53 -26.58 1.82
CA VAL A 101 -26.85 -26.03 2.14
C VAL A 101 -26.90 -24.56 1.73
N ASP A 102 -27.94 -24.16 1.01
CA ASP A 102 -28.22 -22.75 0.74
C ASP A 102 -29.21 -22.22 1.80
N THR A 103 -28.77 -21.25 2.59
CA THR A 103 -29.55 -20.71 3.72
C THR A 103 -29.04 -19.32 4.10
N THR A 104 -29.67 -18.66 5.07
CA THR A 104 -29.15 -17.40 5.61
C THR A 104 -27.89 -17.61 6.46
N ALA A 105 -26.98 -16.64 6.50
CA ALA A 105 -25.78 -16.70 7.33
C ALA A 105 -26.11 -16.91 8.83
N ASN A 106 -27.21 -16.33 9.33
CA ASN A 106 -27.72 -16.49 10.69
C ASN A 106 -27.99 -17.96 11.06
N SER A 107 -28.40 -18.79 10.10
CA SER A 107 -28.63 -20.21 10.31
C SER A 107 -27.35 -20.96 10.71
N ALA A 108 -26.17 -20.43 10.42
CA ALA A 108 -24.89 -21.06 10.77
C ALA A 108 -24.71 -21.26 12.28
N THR A 109 -25.20 -20.33 13.11
CA THR A 109 -25.13 -20.44 14.58
C THR A 109 -25.98 -21.59 15.11
N VAL A 110 -27.16 -21.80 14.53
CA VAL A 110 -28.08 -22.89 14.88
C VAL A 110 -27.54 -24.23 14.37
N ILE A 111 -26.96 -24.26 13.17
CA ILE A 111 -26.34 -25.46 12.59
C ILE A 111 -25.12 -25.89 13.42
N ALA A 112 -24.25 -24.95 13.81
CA ALA A 112 -23.06 -25.23 14.62
C ALA A 112 -23.40 -25.75 16.03
N ALA A 113 -24.59 -25.45 16.54
CA ALA A 113 -25.06 -25.93 17.84
C ALA A 113 -25.44 -27.41 17.85
N ASP A 114 -25.67 -28.03 16.69
CA ASP A 114 -25.94 -29.46 16.61
C ASP A 114 -24.70 -30.28 17.03
N PRO A 115 -24.82 -31.26 17.94
CA PRO A 115 -23.69 -32.08 18.37
C PRO A 115 -23.08 -32.93 17.23
N ASN A 116 -23.83 -33.15 16.16
CA ASN A 116 -23.39 -33.90 14.98
C ASN A 116 -22.65 -33.04 13.96
N VAL A 117 -22.62 -31.72 14.13
CA VAL A 117 -21.87 -30.79 13.28
C VAL A 117 -20.50 -30.54 13.89
N THR A 118 -19.44 -30.81 13.11
CA THR A 118 -18.05 -30.57 13.50
C THR A 118 -17.60 -29.18 13.09
N TYR A 119 -18.02 -28.69 11.92
CA TYR A 119 -17.62 -27.39 11.41
C TYR A 119 -18.61 -26.84 10.38
N VAL A 120 -18.76 -25.52 10.31
CA VAL A 120 -19.58 -24.81 9.33
C VAL A 120 -18.74 -23.70 8.68
N SER A 121 -18.66 -23.71 7.35
CA SER A 121 -17.95 -22.67 6.59
C SER A 121 -18.75 -22.19 5.40
N LEU A 122 -18.38 -21.04 4.82
CA LEU A 122 -18.91 -20.61 3.52
C LEU A 122 -18.45 -21.56 2.39
N ASP A 123 -19.32 -21.77 1.40
CA ASP A 123 -18.96 -22.36 0.11
C ASP A 123 -18.29 -21.28 -0.74
N ALA A 124 -17.02 -21.00 -0.41
CA ALA A 124 -16.24 -19.97 -1.07
C ALA A 124 -16.01 -20.36 -2.55
N PRO A 125 -16.15 -19.43 -3.50
CA PRO A 125 -15.96 -19.73 -4.91
C PRO A 125 -14.52 -20.18 -5.19
N VAL A 126 -14.34 -21.39 -5.67
CA VAL A 126 -13.03 -21.88 -6.15
C VAL A 126 -12.76 -21.26 -7.53
N ARG A 127 -11.75 -20.40 -7.61
CA ARG A 127 -11.27 -19.78 -8.86
C ARG A 127 -9.90 -20.35 -9.23
N SER A 128 -9.63 -20.53 -10.52
CA SER A 128 -8.27 -20.78 -10.99
C SER A 128 -7.43 -19.50 -10.82
N SER A 129 -6.15 -19.68 -10.55
CA SER A 129 -5.22 -18.78 -9.82
C SER A 129 -4.83 -17.46 -10.50
N GLY A 130 -5.79 -16.60 -10.86
CA GLY A 130 -5.58 -15.23 -11.35
C GLY A 130 -5.95 -14.13 -10.35
N HIS A 131 -5.72 -14.38 -9.05
CA HIS A 131 -6.33 -13.62 -7.96
C HIS A 131 -5.70 -12.23 -7.69
N VAL A 132 -4.63 -11.86 -8.39
CA VAL A 132 -3.86 -10.65 -8.08
C VAL A 132 -4.68 -9.37 -8.30
N THR A 133 -5.52 -9.33 -9.34
CA THR A 133 -6.43 -8.19 -9.54
C THR A 133 -7.56 -8.14 -8.51
N THR A 134 -7.92 -9.29 -7.92
CA THR A 134 -8.82 -9.37 -6.77
C THR A 134 -8.12 -8.81 -5.53
N THR A 135 -6.97 -9.37 -5.14
CA THR A 135 -6.28 -9.02 -3.87
C THR A 135 -5.79 -7.57 -3.84
N THR A 136 -5.43 -6.99 -4.99
CA THR A 136 -5.07 -5.56 -5.08
C THR A 136 -6.29 -4.62 -5.12
N GLY A 137 -7.50 -5.14 -5.36
CA GLY A 137 -8.73 -4.36 -5.51
C GLY A 137 -8.98 -3.81 -6.92
N ALA A 138 -8.12 -4.12 -7.90
CA ALA A 138 -8.31 -3.72 -9.30
C ALA A 138 -9.64 -4.24 -9.89
N GLN A 139 -10.02 -5.48 -9.60
CA GLN A 139 -11.29 -6.05 -10.06
C GLN A 139 -12.48 -5.28 -9.47
N GLN A 140 -12.40 -4.87 -8.20
CA GLN A 140 -13.49 -4.17 -7.53
C GLN A 140 -13.80 -2.83 -8.19
N VAL A 141 -12.77 -2.04 -8.56
CA VAL A 141 -12.97 -0.71 -9.16
C VAL A 141 -13.45 -0.76 -10.62
N ARG A 142 -13.08 -1.82 -11.36
CA ARG A 142 -13.57 -2.09 -12.72
C ARG A 142 -15.04 -2.53 -12.73
N GLY A 143 -15.50 -3.20 -11.68
CA GLY A 143 -16.87 -3.71 -11.56
C GLY A 143 -17.90 -2.75 -10.97
N GLN A 144 -17.54 -1.50 -10.66
CA GLN A 144 -18.45 -0.53 -10.02
C GLN A 144 -19.46 0.05 -11.01
N ASN A 145 -20.44 -0.74 -11.46
CA ASN A 145 -21.71 -0.18 -11.94
C ASN A 145 -22.66 -0.06 -10.75
N THR A 146 -22.72 1.13 -10.15
CA THR A 146 -23.77 1.45 -9.17
C THR A 146 -24.96 2.09 -9.89
N LEU A 147 -26.17 1.88 -9.35
CA LEU A 147 -27.42 2.48 -9.82
C LEU A 147 -27.41 4.04 -9.83
N LEU A 148 -26.34 4.67 -9.31
CA LEU A 148 -26.16 6.11 -9.17
C LEU A 148 -24.99 6.69 -9.99
N GLY A 149 -24.44 5.93 -10.96
CA GLY A 149 -23.52 6.50 -11.95
C GLY A 149 -22.06 6.60 -11.52
N SER A 150 -21.54 5.67 -10.70
CA SER A 150 -20.08 5.49 -10.62
C SER A 150 -19.56 5.00 -11.98
N GLN A 151 -18.74 5.80 -12.66
CA GLN A 151 -18.01 5.34 -13.85
C GLN A 151 -17.02 4.27 -13.39
N ALA A 152 -17.19 3.04 -13.91
CA ALA A 152 -16.16 2.02 -13.83
C ALA A 152 -14.87 2.58 -14.43
N VAL A 153 -13.75 2.40 -13.74
CA VAL A 153 -12.43 2.80 -14.24
C VAL A 153 -11.66 1.57 -14.63
N ASP A 154 -11.11 1.58 -15.84
CA ASP A 154 -10.32 0.48 -16.40
C ASP A 154 -9.01 0.98 -17.03
N GLY A 155 -8.75 2.29 -16.95
CA GLY A 155 -7.57 2.94 -17.52
C GLY A 155 -7.81 3.48 -18.93
N SER A 156 -9.06 3.45 -19.42
CA SER A 156 -9.44 4.00 -20.72
C SER A 156 -8.97 5.43 -20.89
N GLY A 157 -8.49 5.75 -22.09
CA GLY A 157 -7.94 7.07 -22.41
C GLY A 157 -6.52 7.31 -21.90
N ILE A 158 -5.98 6.48 -21.00
CA ILE A 158 -4.60 6.58 -20.51
C ILE A 158 -3.68 5.65 -21.31
N THR A 159 -2.44 6.11 -21.56
CA THR A 159 -1.40 5.29 -22.20
C THR A 159 -0.23 5.07 -21.25
N ILE A 160 0.18 3.81 -21.11
CA ILE A 160 1.34 3.36 -20.34
C ILE A 160 2.48 3.06 -21.31
N ALA A 161 3.62 3.74 -21.18
CA ALA A 161 4.82 3.35 -21.90
C ALA A 161 5.58 2.27 -21.12
N VAL A 162 5.85 1.15 -21.76
CA VAL A 162 6.61 0.02 -21.21
C VAL A 162 8.00 0.09 -21.83
N ILE A 163 9.00 0.38 -20.99
CA ILE A 163 10.41 0.45 -21.40
C ILE A 163 11.08 -0.85 -20.94
N ASP A 164 11.22 -1.83 -21.86
CA ASP A 164 11.56 -3.22 -21.50
C ASP A 164 12.18 -4.00 -22.70
N SER A 165 12.02 -5.32 -22.79
CA SER A 165 12.58 -6.19 -23.85
C SER A 165 11.76 -6.30 -25.14
N GLY A 166 10.62 -5.61 -25.20
CA GLY A 166 9.68 -5.67 -26.32
C GLY A 166 8.29 -6.09 -25.86
N ILE A 167 7.36 -6.21 -26.82
CA ILE A 167 6.02 -6.78 -26.60
C ILE A 167 5.68 -7.67 -27.78
N ASP A 168 5.30 -8.92 -27.52
CA ASP A 168 4.67 -9.78 -28.51
C ASP A 168 3.24 -9.29 -28.81
N ALA A 169 3.13 -8.43 -29.83
CA ALA A 169 1.86 -7.85 -30.26
C ALA A 169 0.86 -8.89 -30.80
N GLN A 170 1.30 -10.11 -31.14
CA GLN A 170 0.41 -11.17 -31.60
C GLN A 170 -0.28 -11.91 -30.45
N HIS A 171 0.22 -11.76 -29.22
CA HIS A 171 -0.37 -12.37 -28.04
C HIS A 171 -1.80 -11.85 -27.79
N LYS A 172 -2.73 -12.76 -27.48
CA LYS A 172 -4.16 -12.45 -27.34
C LYS A 172 -4.48 -11.46 -26.23
N SER A 173 -3.61 -11.34 -25.22
CA SER A 173 -3.70 -10.30 -24.19
C SER A 173 -3.70 -8.88 -24.78
N PHE A 174 -3.17 -8.68 -26.00
CA PHE A 174 -3.09 -7.38 -26.66
C PHE A 174 -3.99 -7.25 -27.90
N SER A 175 -4.95 -8.15 -28.09
CA SER A 175 -5.74 -8.25 -29.32
C SER A 175 -6.76 -7.11 -29.55
N SER A 176 -7.01 -6.24 -28.55
CA SER A 176 -7.90 -5.10 -28.72
C SER A 176 -7.31 -4.06 -29.69
N PRO A 177 -8.10 -3.51 -30.63
CA PRO A 177 -7.64 -2.45 -31.52
C PRO A 177 -7.08 -1.26 -30.75
N GLY A 178 -5.91 -0.74 -31.18
CA GLY A 178 -5.26 0.39 -30.52
C GLY A 178 -4.62 0.07 -29.16
N LYS A 179 -4.60 -1.21 -28.73
CA LYS A 179 -3.98 -1.62 -27.48
C LYS A 179 -2.49 -1.27 -27.44
N ILE A 180 -1.74 -1.53 -28.52
CA ILE A 180 -0.37 -1.05 -28.69
C ILE A 180 -0.40 0.07 -29.72
N LYS A 181 -0.19 1.31 -29.28
CA LYS A 181 -0.26 2.51 -30.14
C LYS A 181 1.01 2.73 -30.95
N PHE A 182 2.14 2.34 -30.39
CA PHE A 182 3.45 2.56 -30.99
C PHE A 182 4.47 1.57 -30.45
N SER A 183 5.42 1.18 -31.30
CA SER A 183 6.53 0.30 -30.96
C SER A 183 7.82 0.83 -31.56
N LYS A 184 8.91 0.87 -30.77
CA LYS A 184 10.24 1.27 -31.26
C LYS A 184 11.35 0.54 -30.54
N ASP A 185 12.39 0.20 -31.29
CA ASP A 185 13.62 -0.41 -30.80
C ASP A 185 14.71 0.62 -30.55
N PHE A 186 15.42 0.46 -29.45
CA PHE A 186 16.59 1.25 -29.05
C PHE A 186 17.82 0.37 -28.81
N THR A 187 17.73 -0.93 -29.08
CA THR A 187 18.84 -1.88 -28.93
C THR A 187 19.74 -1.97 -30.17
N GLY A 188 19.21 -1.55 -31.34
CA GLY A 188 19.88 -1.67 -32.64
C GLY A 188 19.61 -3.01 -33.35
N GLN A 189 18.77 -3.88 -32.78
CA GLN A 189 18.38 -5.15 -33.40
C GLN A 189 17.21 -5.01 -34.40
N ASN A 190 16.66 -3.79 -34.54
CA ASN A 190 15.62 -3.42 -35.51
C ASN A 190 14.36 -4.30 -35.42
N ARG A 191 13.96 -4.63 -34.20
CA ARG A 191 12.78 -5.45 -33.93
C ARG A 191 12.06 -4.98 -32.67
N THR A 192 10.77 -5.22 -32.57
CA THR A 192 9.94 -4.73 -31.45
C THR A 192 9.09 -5.82 -30.79
N ASP A 193 9.15 -7.03 -31.33
CA ASP A 193 8.69 -8.24 -30.64
C ASP A 193 9.63 -8.58 -29.48
N ASP A 194 9.31 -9.65 -28.75
CA ASP A 194 9.90 -9.93 -27.44
C ASP A 194 10.54 -11.32 -27.35
N PRO A 195 11.72 -11.52 -27.98
CA PRO A 195 12.43 -12.79 -27.89
C PRO A 195 12.97 -13.11 -26.49
N TRP A 196 13.07 -12.13 -25.59
CA TRP A 196 13.44 -12.36 -24.19
C TRP A 196 12.23 -12.81 -23.36
N GLY A 197 11.06 -12.21 -23.58
CA GLY A 197 9.75 -12.59 -23.00
C GLY A 197 9.30 -11.77 -21.80
N HIS A 198 10.21 -11.04 -21.16
CA HIS A 198 9.94 -10.27 -19.95
C HIS A 198 8.97 -9.10 -20.20
N GLY A 199 9.20 -8.30 -21.25
CA GLY A 199 8.39 -7.12 -21.54
C GLY A 199 6.92 -7.43 -21.86
N THR A 200 6.66 -8.56 -22.52
CA THR A 200 5.31 -9.08 -22.79
C THR A 200 4.57 -9.40 -21.50
N HIS A 201 5.23 -10.05 -20.55
CA HIS A 201 4.67 -10.38 -19.24
C HIS A 201 4.32 -9.12 -18.45
N VAL A 202 5.28 -8.18 -18.39
CA VAL A 202 5.16 -6.86 -17.74
C VAL A 202 4.00 -6.05 -18.34
N ALA A 203 3.94 -5.93 -19.66
CA ALA A 203 2.90 -5.20 -20.35
C ALA A 203 1.50 -5.78 -20.12
N ALA A 204 1.39 -7.11 -20.07
CA ALA A 204 0.13 -7.78 -19.79
C ALA A 204 -0.31 -7.61 -18.33
N ILE A 205 0.60 -7.58 -17.35
CA ILE A 205 0.26 -7.24 -15.94
C ILE A 205 -0.31 -5.82 -15.86
N ALA A 206 0.30 -4.86 -16.58
CA ALA A 206 -0.15 -3.48 -16.54
C ALA A 206 -1.53 -3.29 -17.22
N ALA A 207 -1.70 -3.80 -18.44
CA ALA A 207 -2.85 -3.46 -19.29
C ALA A 207 -3.35 -4.58 -20.22
N GLY A 208 -3.04 -5.84 -19.92
CA GLY A 208 -3.55 -6.99 -20.66
C GLY A 208 -5.07 -7.08 -20.58
N THR A 209 -5.72 -7.42 -21.69
CA THR A 209 -7.19 -7.45 -21.84
C THR A 209 -7.89 -8.62 -21.15
N GLY A 210 -7.12 -9.53 -20.53
CA GLY A 210 -7.67 -10.75 -19.93
C GLY A 210 -8.11 -11.81 -20.94
N THR A 211 -7.92 -11.59 -22.25
CA THR A 211 -8.04 -12.61 -23.31
C THR A 211 -6.72 -13.38 -23.41
N PRO A 212 -6.71 -14.72 -23.52
CA PRO A 212 -7.82 -15.67 -23.73
C PRO A 212 -8.50 -16.16 -22.45
N THR A 213 -8.18 -15.56 -21.32
CA THR A 213 -8.43 -16.15 -19.99
C THR A 213 -9.80 -15.82 -19.42
N SER A 214 -10.70 -15.24 -20.23
CA SER A 214 -12.00 -14.72 -19.80
C SER A 214 -11.91 -13.80 -18.57
N GLY A 215 -10.89 -12.95 -18.54
CA GLY A 215 -10.64 -11.99 -17.46
C GLY A 215 -9.82 -12.53 -16.28
N MET A 216 -9.47 -13.83 -16.26
CA MET A 216 -8.75 -14.43 -15.13
C MET A 216 -7.35 -13.86 -14.93
N PHE A 217 -6.60 -13.63 -16.00
CA PHE A 217 -5.26 -13.02 -15.98
C PHE A 217 -5.29 -11.66 -16.68
N GLU A 218 -6.35 -10.90 -16.42
CA GLU A 218 -6.47 -9.53 -16.88
C GLU A 218 -5.46 -8.62 -16.16
N GLY A 219 -4.92 -7.64 -16.88
CA GLY A 219 -4.04 -6.64 -16.29
C GLY A 219 -4.79 -5.71 -15.35
N VAL A 220 -4.04 -4.92 -14.59
CA VAL A 220 -4.62 -3.96 -13.64
C VAL A 220 -5.48 -2.90 -14.34
N ALA A 221 -5.01 -2.36 -15.46
CA ALA A 221 -5.70 -1.33 -16.26
C ALA A 221 -5.98 -1.82 -17.69
N PRO A 222 -6.94 -2.75 -17.90
CA PRO A 222 -7.19 -3.38 -19.19
C PRO A 222 -7.75 -2.45 -20.27
N GLY A 223 -8.24 -1.26 -19.91
CA GLY A 223 -8.63 -0.19 -20.84
C GLY A 223 -7.46 0.69 -21.30
N ALA A 224 -6.33 0.68 -20.57
CA ALA A 224 -5.17 1.49 -20.93
C ALA A 224 -4.51 1.01 -22.24
N SER A 225 -4.02 1.97 -23.03
CA SER A 225 -3.19 1.70 -24.20
C SER A 225 -1.71 1.56 -23.80
N LEU A 226 -0.91 0.98 -24.69
CA LEU A 226 0.50 0.72 -24.49
C LEU A 226 1.36 1.41 -25.56
N VAL A 227 2.54 1.87 -25.14
CA VAL A 227 3.65 2.22 -26.04
C VAL A 227 4.82 1.32 -25.69
N ASN A 228 5.32 0.57 -26.66
CA ASN A 228 6.40 -0.39 -26.51
C ASN A 228 7.74 0.27 -26.87
N LEU A 229 8.61 0.49 -25.87
CA LEU A 229 9.95 1.02 -26.08
C LEU A 229 10.96 -0.03 -25.66
N ARG A 230 11.49 -0.73 -26.67
CA ARG A 230 12.40 -1.85 -26.45
C ARG A 230 13.83 -1.35 -26.21
N VAL A 231 14.37 -1.62 -25.04
CA VAL A 231 15.72 -1.21 -24.59
C VAL A 231 16.57 -2.39 -24.10
N LEU A 232 15.95 -3.55 -23.84
CA LEU A 232 16.64 -4.80 -23.56
C LEU A 232 16.67 -5.64 -24.84
N ASN A 233 17.85 -6.18 -25.16
CA ASN A 233 18.06 -7.02 -26.34
C ASN A 233 17.44 -8.42 -26.16
N SER A 234 17.67 -9.31 -27.13
CA SER A 234 17.13 -10.67 -27.12
C SER A 234 17.62 -11.53 -25.95
N GLU A 235 18.70 -11.13 -25.31
CA GLU A 235 19.32 -11.77 -24.15
C GLU A 235 18.93 -11.08 -22.83
N GLY A 236 17.98 -10.14 -22.86
CA GLY A 236 17.54 -9.39 -21.68
C GLY A 236 18.54 -8.33 -21.20
N VAL A 237 19.56 -8.02 -22.00
CA VAL A 237 20.63 -7.06 -21.68
C VAL A 237 20.36 -5.72 -22.35
N GLY A 238 20.49 -4.63 -21.59
CA GLY A 238 20.37 -3.27 -22.11
C GLY A 238 21.53 -2.39 -21.68
N SER A 239 21.55 -1.16 -22.21
CA SER A 239 22.51 -0.14 -21.83
C SER A 239 21.78 1.08 -21.26
N ILE A 240 22.45 1.81 -20.36
CA ILE A 240 21.92 3.09 -19.84
C ILE A 240 21.64 4.07 -20.99
N SER A 241 22.50 4.11 -22.02
CA SER A 241 22.29 4.96 -23.20
C SER A 241 21.03 4.60 -23.99
N GLY A 242 20.70 3.30 -24.11
CA GLY A 242 19.46 2.84 -24.74
C GLY A 242 18.23 3.31 -23.96
N VAL A 243 18.25 3.18 -22.63
CA VAL A 243 17.16 3.66 -21.76
C VAL A 243 17.02 5.18 -21.84
N LEU A 244 18.12 5.92 -21.78
CA LEU A 244 18.11 7.39 -21.90
C LEU A 244 17.55 7.84 -23.26
N THR A 245 17.91 7.17 -24.35
CA THR A 245 17.39 7.49 -25.69
C THR A 245 15.88 7.22 -25.79
N ALA A 246 15.39 6.18 -25.13
CA ALA A 246 13.95 5.90 -25.05
C ALA A 246 13.19 6.96 -24.24
N LEU A 247 13.74 7.39 -23.09
CA LEU A 247 13.17 8.46 -22.26
C LEU A 247 13.18 9.81 -22.99
N ASP A 248 14.25 10.13 -23.72
CA ASP A 248 14.34 11.35 -24.54
C ASP A 248 13.30 11.36 -25.68
N TRP A 249 13.16 10.23 -26.39
CA TRP A 249 12.11 10.06 -27.39
C TRP A 249 10.71 10.22 -26.76
N LEU A 250 10.51 9.70 -25.54
CA LEU A 250 9.24 9.84 -24.84
C LEU A 250 8.94 11.29 -24.47
N MET A 251 9.93 12.07 -24.02
CA MET A 251 9.76 13.50 -23.68
C MET A 251 9.16 14.30 -24.85
N THR A 252 9.54 13.95 -26.08
CA THR A 252 9.06 14.61 -27.30
C THR A 252 7.76 14.00 -27.86
N ASN A 253 7.44 12.73 -27.57
CA ASN A 253 6.32 12.01 -28.17
C ASN A 253 5.16 11.69 -27.22
N LYS A 254 5.32 11.92 -25.91
CA LYS A 254 4.28 11.60 -24.90
C LYS A 254 2.93 12.27 -25.19
N GLY A 255 2.93 13.48 -25.75
CA GLY A 255 1.70 14.20 -26.10
C GLY A 255 0.95 13.52 -27.24
N THR A 256 1.67 13.09 -28.28
CA THR A 256 1.13 12.40 -29.46
C THR A 256 0.38 11.12 -29.09
N TYR A 257 0.93 10.35 -28.16
CA TYR A 257 0.35 9.06 -27.76
C TYR A 257 -0.48 9.12 -26.47
N ASN A 258 -0.61 10.30 -25.86
CA ASN A 258 -1.18 10.52 -24.52
C ASN A 258 -0.56 9.60 -23.44
N VAL A 259 0.77 9.50 -23.43
CA VAL A 259 1.50 8.78 -22.39
C VAL A 259 1.42 9.58 -21.09
N ARG A 260 0.84 8.96 -20.07
CA ARG A 260 0.72 9.54 -18.72
C ARG A 260 1.43 8.73 -17.65
N VAL A 261 1.74 7.46 -17.94
CA VAL A 261 2.44 6.55 -17.03
C VAL A 261 3.57 5.86 -17.78
N VAL A 262 4.70 5.65 -17.11
CA VAL A 262 5.86 4.92 -17.61
C VAL A 262 6.22 3.84 -16.61
N ASN A 263 6.43 2.63 -17.11
CA ASN A 263 6.90 1.49 -16.33
C ASN A 263 8.35 1.15 -16.72
N LEU A 264 9.22 1.10 -15.72
CA LEU A 264 10.61 0.68 -15.79
C LEU A 264 10.79 -0.56 -14.91
N SER A 265 10.55 -1.74 -15.49
CA SER A 265 10.75 -3.05 -14.83
C SER A 265 12.18 -3.56 -14.99
N LEU A 266 13.14 -2.64 -14.98
CA LEU A 266 14.57 -2.86 -15.18
C LEU A 266 15.35 -1.92 -14.28
N GLY A 267 16.65 -2.17 -14.13
CA GLY A 267 17.51 -1.25 -13.41
C GLY A 267 18.96 -1.69 -13.40
N THR A 268 19.81 -0.79 -12.91
CA THR A 268 21.24 -1.02 -12.71
C THR A 268 21.59 -0.83 -11.24
N PRO A 269 22.76 -1.28 -10.77
CA PRO A 269 23.26 -0.88 -9.47
C PRO A 269 23.26 0.65 -9.32
N ALA A 270 22.75 1.16 -8.20
CA ALA A 270 22.74 2.58 -7.89
C ALA A 270 24.08 2.98 -7.26
N ILE A 271 25.04 3.41 -8.09
CA ILE A 271 26.38 3.81 -7.63
C ILE A 271 26.41 5.31 -7.35
N ASN A 272 26.07 6.12 -8.35
CA ASN A 272 26.09 7.59 -8.25
C ASN A 272 24.84 8.09 -7.53
N SER A 273 24.97 9.21 -6.80
CA SER A 273 23.84 9.91 -6.21
C SER A 273 22.75 10.13 -7.25
N TYR A 274 21.48 10.07 -6.82
CA TYR A 274 20.35 10.36 -7.71
C TYR A 274 20.40 11.78 -8.32
N GLN A 275 21.18 12.69 -7.72
CA GLN A 275 21.39 14.05 -8.21
C GLN A 275 22.33 14.10 -9.42
N ASP A 276 23.29 13.18 -9.49
CA ASP A 276 24.32 13.14 -10.51
C ASP A 276 24.03 12.08 -11.59
N ASP A 277 23.32 11.01 -11.21
CA ASP A 277 23.03 9.90 -12.10
C ASP A 277 22.16 10.35 -13.29
N PRO A 278 22.61 10.12 -14.54
CA PRO A 278 21.92 10.62 -15.73
C PRO A 278 20.54 9.98 -15.92
N LEU A 279 20.36 8.72 -15.50
CA LEU A 279 19.08 8.02 -15.62
C LEU A 279 18.09 8.55 -14.57
N CYS A 280 18.54 8.78 -13.33
CA CYS A 280 17.73 9.46 -12.31
C CYS A 280 17.31 10.86 -12.77
N ASN A 281 18.24 11.63 -13.32
CA ASN A 281 17.97 12.97 -13.84
C ASN A 281 16.97 12.97 -15.01
N ALA A 282 17.03 11.97 -15.90
CA ALA A 282 16.06 11.81 -16.98
C ALA A 282 14.67 11.45 -16.43
N VAL A 283 14.59 10.56 -15.43
CA VAL A 283 13.34 10.20 -14.76
C VAL A 283 12.73 11.41 -14.06
N ARG A 284 13.54 12.20 -13.34
CA ARG A 284 13.08 13.46 -12.71
C ARG A 284 12.43 14.39 -13.72
N LYS A 285 13.13 14.70 -14.82
CA LYS A 285 12.62 15.60 -15.87
C LYS A 285 11.29 15.11 -16.44
N LEU A 286 11.14 13.80 -16.58
CA LEU A 286 9.91 13.19 -17.07
C LEU A 286 8.77 13.31 -16.05
N VAL A 287 9.04 13.10 -14.76
CA VAL A 287 8.06 13.30 -13.69
C VAL A 287 7.64 14.76 -13.59
N ASP A 288 8.58 15.70 -13.62
CA ASP A 288 8.30 17.15 -13.59
C ASP A 288 7.43 17.60 -14.78
N SER A 289 7.56 16.90 -15.92
CA SER A 289 6.73 17.12 -17.10
C SER A 289 5.28 16.61 -16.96
N GLY A 290 4.92 15.99 -15.82
CA GLY A 290 3.58 15.52 -15.48
C GLY A 290 3.29 14.06 -15.83
N VAL A 291 4.33 13.24 -16.04
CA VAL A 291 4.21 11.80 -16.30
C VAL A 291 4.49 11.03 -15.00
N VAL A 292 3.67 10.05 -14.67
CA VAL A 292 3.94 9.16 -13.53
C VAL A 292 5.01 8.15 -13.95
N VAL A 293 6.13 8.08 -13.26
CA VAL A 293 7.16 7.06 -13.51
C VAL A 293 7.16 6.05 -12.38
N VAL A 294 7.01 4.78 -12.74
CA VAL A 294 7.02 3.64 -11.81
C VAL A 294 8.21 2.76 -12.13
N THR A 295 8.97 2.38 -11.11
CA THR A 295 10.21 1.62 -11.25
C THR A 295 10.27 0.47 -10.26
N ALA A 296 10.87 -0.64 -10.69
CA ALA A 296 11.20 -1.75 -9.82
C ALA A 296 12.25 -1.35 -8.77
N ALA A 297 12.14 -1.85 -7.54
CA ALA A 297 13.13 -1.61 -6.48
C ALA A 297 14.45 -2.37 -6.70
N GLY A 298 14.41 -3.52 -7.36
CA GLY A 298 15.52 -4.46 -7.54
C GLY A 298 15.26 -5.80 -6.84
N ASN A 299 16.04 -6.81 -7.23
CA ASN A 299 15.89 -8.19 -6.75
C ASN A 299 17.09 -8.66 -5.91
N ILE A 300 17.83 -7.73 -5.30
CA ILE A 300 19.03 -8.00 -4.50
C ILE A 300 18.65 -7.84 -3.01
N GLY A 301 17.70 -8.66 -2.56
CA GLY A 301 17.19 -8.65 -1.18
C GLY A 301 17.91 -9.60 -0.22
N LYS A 302 18.73 -10.52 -0.76
CA LYS A 302 19.55 -11.46 0.01
C LYS A 302 20.97 -11.56 -0.53
N ASP A 303 21.92 -11.87 0.35
CA ASP A 303 23.28 -12.26 -0.05
C ASP A 303 23.34 -13.74 -0.50
N ALA A 304 24.53 -14.19 -0.89
CA ALA A 304 24.77 -15.57 -1.32
C ALA A 304 24.53 -16.61 -0.21
N GLN A 305 24.54 -16.19 1.07
CA GLN A 305 24.27 -17.02 2.24
C GLN A 305 22.78 -16.96 2.66
N GLY A 306 21.95 -16.28 1.88
CA GLY A 306 20.51 -16.15 2.11
C GLY A 306 20.13 -15.16 3.21
N GLN A 307 21.08 -14.38 3.73
CA GLN A 307 20.84 -13.36 4.75
C GLN A 307 20.20 -12.12 4.13
N LYS A 308 19.31 -11.46 4.88
CA LYS A 308 18.65 -10.23 4.43
C LYS A 308 19.69 -9.12 4.28
N ILE A 309 19.64 -8.40 3.17
CA ILE A 309 20.48 -7.22 2.92
C ILE A 309 19.63 -5.95 2.78
N TYR A 310 20.21 -4.85 3.27
CA TYR A 310 19.69 -3.47 3.13
C TYR A 310 20.65 -2.68 2.25
N GLY A 311 20.16 -1.62 1.62
CA GLY A 311 21.03 -0.76 0.80
C GLY A 311 21.11 -1.12 -0.68
N ALA A 312 20.16 -1.90 -1.19
CA ALA A 312 20.25 -2.55 -2.50
C ALA A 312 19.21 -2.04 -3.52
N ILE A 313 18.64 -0.85 -3.29
CA ILE A 313 17.73 -0.21 -4.23
C ILE A 313 18.49 0.13 -5.52
N HIS A 314 17.95 -0.31 -6.66
CA HIS A 314 18.55 -0.07 -7.97
C HIS A 314 18.27 1.33 -8.50
N CYS A 315 19.06 1.76 -9.50
CA CYS A 315 18.74 2.90 -10.35
C CYS A 315 17.80 2.44 -11.48
N PRO A 316 16.71 3.19 -11.78
CA PRO A 316 16.32 4.50 -11.26
C PRO A 316 15.41 4.49 -10.01
N GLY A 317 15.26 3.36 -9.32
CA GLY A 317 14.50 3.24 -8.07
C GLY A 317 15.01 4.10 -6.90
N ASN A 318 16.26 4.57 -6.95
CA ASN A 318 16.81 5.53 -5.99
C ASN A 318 16.39 6.99 -6.28
N GLU A 319 15.74 7.28 -7.40
CA GLU A 319 15.23 8.61 -7.71
C GLU A 319 13.99 8.95 -6.84
N PRO A 320 13.96 10.09 -6.12
CA PRO A 320 12.88 10.41 -5.19
C PRO A 320 11.50 10.63 -5.80
N SER A 321 11.41 11.20 -7.00
CA SER A 321 10.13 11.52 -7.65
C SER A 321 9.42 10.29 -8.25
N ALA A 322 10.17 9.26 -8.62
CA ALA A 322 9.67 7.98 -9.10
C ALA A 322 8.95 7.23 -8.00
N ILE A 323 7.96 6.41 -8.39
CA ILE A 323 7.31 5.45 -7.51
C ILE A 323 8.11 4.15 -7.59
N THR A 324 8.90 3.88 -6.56
CA THR A 324 9.75 2.69 -6.44
C THR A 324 8.98 1.58 -5.74
N VAL A 325 8.89 0.43 -6.40
CA VAL A 325 8.00 -0.66 -6.00
C VAL A 325 8.79 -1.89 -5.60
N GLY A 326 8.67 -2.28 -4.33
CA GLY A 326 9.14 -3.58 -3.85
C GLY A 326 8.10 -4.70 -4.09
N SER A 327 8.45 -5.93 -3.72
CA SER A 327 7.63 -7.11 -4.06
C SER A 327 7.08 -7.82 -2.84
N SER A 328 5.76 -8.05 -2.81
CA SER A 328 5.08 -8.90 -1.84
C SER A 328 4.75 -10.28 -2.43
N ASN A 329 4.58 -11.24 -1.52
CA ASN A 329 4.07 -12.57 -1.80
C ASN A 329 2.69 -12.67 -1.16
N THR A 330 1.69 -12.91 -2.00
CA THR A 330 0.30 -13.06 -1.58
C THR A 330 -0.07 -14.48 -1.17
N PHE A 331 0.89 -15.42 -1.28
CA PHE A 331 0.70 -16.85 -1.05
C PHE A 331 -0.48 -17.50 -1.81
N GLY A 332 -0.98 -16.83 -2.86
CA GLY A 332 -2.13 -17.30 -3.63
C GLY A 332 -3.50 -17.00 -2.99
N THR A 333 -3.57 -16.16 -1.96
CA THR A 333 -4.81 -15.89 -1.20
C THR A 333 -5.36 -14.48 -1.47
N ASP A 334 -6.68 -14.32 -1.31
CA ASP A 334 -7.35 -13.00 -1.34
C ASP A 334 -7.29 -12.31 0.04
N ALA A 335 -6.94 -13.07 1.09
CA ALA A 335 -6.58 -12.49 2.37
C ALA A 335 -5.24 -11.75 2.21
N ARG A 336 -5.06 -10.72 3.03
CA ARG A 336 -3.84 -9.90 3.01
C ARG A 336 -3.12 -9.84 4.35
N ASN A 337 -3.61 -10.59 5.33
CA ASN A 337 -3.01 -10.64 6.67
C ASN A 337 -1.87 -11.66 6.75
N ASP A 338 -1.78 -12.57 5.77
CA ASP A 338 -0.71 -13.52 5.52
C ASP A 338 0.35 -13.01 4.53
N ASP A 339 0.07 -11.91 3.82
CA ASP A 339 0.99 -11.32 2.85
C ASP A 339 2.32 -10.90 3.49
N ALA A 340 3.40 -11.13 2.75
CA ALA A 340 4.76 -10.89 3.22
C ALA A 340 5.64 -10.25 2.13
N VAL A 341 6.56 -9.36 2.52
CA VAL A 341 7.60 -8.88 1.57
C VAL A 341 8.48 -10.05 1.17
N THR A 342 8.67 -10.22 -0.15
CA THR A 342 9.48 -11.30 -0.71
C THR A 342 10.94 -11.22 -0.25
N SER A 343 11.57 -12.38 -0.17
CA SER A 343 12.99 -12.49 0.18
C SER A 343 13.88 -11.71 -0.79
N PHE A 344 13.59 -11.79 -2.09
CA PHE A 344 14.39 -11.19 -3.14
C PHE A 344 14.21 -9.67 -3.28
N SER A 345 13.11 -9.08 -2.80
CA SER A 345 12.88 -7.63 -2.95
C SER A 345 14.03 -6.82 -2.37
N SER A 346 14.62 -5.93 -3.16
CA SER A 346 15.60 -4.95 -2.68
C SER A 346 14.97 -4.03 -1.63
N ARG A 347 15.82 -3.57 -0.71
CA ARG A 347 15.44 -2.82 0.50
C ARG A 347 16.26 -1.55 0.62
N GLY A 348 15.66 -0.52 1.19
CA GLY A 348 16.33 0.72 1.50
C GLY A 348 17.36 0.58 2.64
N PRO A 349 17.93 1.69 3.13
CA PRO A 349 17.86 2.99 2.47
C PRO A 349 18.62 2.96 1.12
N THR A 350 18.58 4.01 0.31
CA THR A 350 19.46 4.08 -0.86
C THR A 350 20.92 4.21 -0.40
N ARG A 351 21.86 3.64 -1.17
CA ARG A 351 23.31 3.71 -0.91
C ARG A 351 24.10 4.25 -2.09
N SER A 352 23.42 4.89 -3.03
CA SER A 352 24.04 5.81 -3.98
C SER A 352 24.73 6.95 -3.24
N PHE A 353 25.81 7.48 -3.81
CA PHE A 353 26.61 8.52 -3.17
C PHE A 353 27.19 9.51 -4.19
N SER A 354 27.46 10.73 -3.74
CA SER A 354 28.34 11.68 -4.43
C SER A 354 29.72 11.68 -3.76
N VAL A 355 30.72 12.22 -4.45
CA VAL A 355 32.08 12.37 -3.94
C VAL A 355 32.42 13.86 -3.94
N ASP A 356 32.83 14.38 -2.80
CA ASP A 356 33.22 15.79 -2.68
C ASP A 356 34.65 16.06 -3.19
N GLU A 357 35.06 17.33 -3.17
CA GLU A 357 36.39 17.79 -3.61
C GLU A 357 37.54 17.13 -2.83
N ASN A 358 37.27 16.64 -1.61
CA ASN A 358 38.25 15.95 -0.75
C ASN A 358 38.26 14.43 -0.97
N GLY A 359 37.43 13.90 -1.88
CA GLY A 359 37.31 12.47 -2.13
C GLY A 359 36.43 11.72 -1.13
N GLN A 360 35.70 12.41 -0.25
CA GLN A 360 34.80 11.79 0.72
C GLN A 360 33.45 11.43 0.07
N LYS A 361 32.95 10.23 0.38
CA LYS A 361 31.64 9.75 -0.08
C LYS A 361 30.52 10.28 0.81
N HIS A 362 29.51 10.89 0.18
CA HIS A 362 28.28 11.35 0.82
C HIS A 362 27.11 10.50 0.31
N TYR A 363 26.61 9.61 1.16
CA TYR A 363 25.52 8.69 0.80
C TYR A 363 24.15 9.36 0.92
N ASP A 364 23.28 9.11 -0.07
CA ASP A 364 21.95 9.73 -0.11
C ASP A 364 21.05 9.28 1.05
N ASN A 365 21.15 8.00 1.45
CA ASN A 365 20.41 7.37 2.55
C ASN A 365 18.88 7.58 2.53
N LEU A 366 18.27 7.58 1.34
CA LEU A 366 16.83 7.80 1.18
C LEU A 366 16.01 6.57 1.58
N ILE A 367 14.83 6.76 2.17
CA ILE A 367 13.88 5.69 2.44
C ILE A 367 13.23 5.24 1.13
N LYS A 368 13.41 3.96 0.81
CA LYS A 368 12.83 3.25 -0.34
C LYS A 368 12.63 1.77 0.04
N PRO A 369 11.73 1.01 -0.62
CA PRO A 369 10.80 1.44 -1.67
C PRO A 369 9.70 2.39 -1.13
N ASP A 370 8.91 2.99 -2.02
CA ASP A 370 7.77 3.83 -1.62
C ASP A 370 6.58 2.97 -1.14
N LEU A 371 6.34 1.84 -1.81
CA LEU A 371 5.37 0.82 -1.43
C LEU A 371 5.76 -0.55 -2.01
N VAL A 372 5.03 -1.61 -1.65
CA VAL A 372 5.17 -2.93 -2.25
C VAL A 372 3.90 -3.35 -3.00
N ALA A 373 4.03 -4.24 -3.97
CA ALA A 373 2.90 -4.86 -4.66
C ALA A 373 3.19 -6.33 -4.96
N PRO A 374 2.17 -7.16 -5.23
CA PRO A 374 2.37 -8.58 -5.53
C PRO A 374 3.37 -8.78 -6.66
N GLY A 375 4.39 -9.62 -6.43
CA GLY A 375 5.45 -9.86 -7.39
C GLY A 375 6.03 -11.27 -7.36
N ASN A 376 5.42 -12.18 -6.60
CA ASN A 376 5.87 -13.56 -6.48
C ASN A 376 4.97 -14.50 -7.27
N LYS A 377 5.55 -15.30 -8.18
CA LYS A 377 4.87 -16.29 -9.01
C LYS A 377 3.65 -15.74 -9.75
N ILE A 378 3.81 -14.56 -10.34
CA ILE A 378 2.76 -13.89 -11.10
C ILE A 378 2.60 -14.58 -12.44
N ILE A 379 1.38 -15.00 -12.74
CA ILE A 379 1.00 -15.56 -14.04
C ILE A 379 0.58 -14.41 -14.96
N SER A 380 1.21 -14.31 -16.13
CA SER A 380 0.84 -13.35 -17.17
C SER A 380 1.27 -13.86 -18.55
N ALA A 381 1.06 -13.05 -19.58
CA ALA A 381 1.35 -13.38 -20.98
C ALA A 381 2.78 -13.89 -21.17
N GLU A 382 2.90 -14.97 -21.94
CA GLU A 382 4.17 -15.52 -22.39
C GLU A 382 4.39 -15.10 -23.85
N ALA A 383 5.52 -14.47 -24.15
CA ALA A 383 5.87 -14.17 -25.54
C ALA A 383 6.21 -15.46 -26.30
N GLN A 384 5.84 -15.52 -27.57
CA GLN A 384 6.13 -16.69 -28.39
C GLN A 384 7.64 -16.98 -28.49
N ASN A 385 8.04 -18.22 -28.19
CA ASN A 385 9.42 -18.72 -28.30
C ASN A 385 10.46 -17.87 -27.53
N ASN A 386 10.09 -17.41 -26.34
CA ASN A 386 10.97 -16.56 -25.54
C ASN A 386 12.12 -17.33 -24.87
N ALA A 387 13.24 -16.65 -24.66
CA ALA A 387 14.45 -17.21 -24.08
C ALA A 387 14.26 -17.66 -22.62
N ILE A 388 13.46 -16.94 -21.81
CA ILE A 388 13.22 -17.30 -20.40
C ILE A 388 12.61 -18.70 -20.28
N VAL A 389 11.56 -19.00 -21.06
CA VAL A 389 10.92 -20.32 -21.07
C VAL A 389 11.79 -21.35 -21.78
N ALA A 390 12.58 -20.96 -22.79
CA ALA A 390 13.52 -21.87 -23.43
C ALA A 390 14.61 -22.37 -22.46
N GLU A 391 15.08 -21.50 -21.55
CA GLU A 391 16.07 -21.83 -20.51
C GLU A 391 15.44 -22.51 -19.29
N SER A 392 14.21 -22.13 -18.93
CA SER A 392 13.45 -22.66 -17.81
C SER A 392 12.02 -23.06 -18.21
N PRO A 393 11.84 -24.23 -18.86
CA PRO A 393 10.53 -24.68 -19.36
C PRO A 393 9.46 -24.83 -18.27
N GLU A 394 9.86 -25.02 -17.01
CA GLU A 394 8.98 -25.11 -15.85
C GLU A 394 8.22 -23.81 -15.54
N LEU A 395 8.64 -22.68 -16.12
CA LEU A 395 7.94 -21.41 -15.98
C LEU A 395 6.69 -21.33 -16.87
N GLU A 396 6.58 -22.16 -17.91
CA GLU A 396 5.37 -22.25 -18.73
C GLU A 396 4.23 -22.91 -17.93
N THR A 397 3.05 -22.30 -17.94
CA THR A 397 1.88 -22.80 -17.19
C THR A 397 1.28 -24.06 -17.80
N ASN A 398 1.58 -24.37 -19.07
CA ASN A 398 0.99 -25.45 -19.87
C ASN A 398 -0.55 -25.42 -19.94
N LYS A 399 -1.18 -24.29 -19.62
CA LYS A 399 -2.65 -24.14 -19.62
C LYS A 399 -3.25 -23.95 -21.01
N TYR A 400 -2.49 -23.37 -21.94
CA TYR A 400 -2.93 -23.05 -23.29
C TYR A 400 -1.94 -23.61 -24.32
N THR A 401 -2.46 -24.30 -25.33
CA THR A 401 -1.63 -24.96 -26.36
C THR A 401 -1.38 -24.09 -27.59
N THR A 402 -2.18 -23.03 -27.78
CA THR A 402 -1.98 -22.09 -28.89
C THR A 402 -0.89 -21.09 -28.52
N SER A 403 0.10 -20.91 -29.40
CA SER A 403 1.30 -20.11 -29.10
C SER A 403 1.01 -18.68 -28.65
N ASN A 404 0.01 -18.01 -29.23
CA ASN A 404 -0.36 -16.63 -28.89
C ASN A 404 -1.33 -16.52 -27.69
N MET A 405 -1.49 -17.60 -26.93
CA MET A 405 -2.37 -17.68 -25.75
C MET A 405 -1.63 -18.18 -24.51
N LYS A 406 -0.33 -18.46 -24.64
CA LYS A 406 0.47 -19.05 -23.57
C LYS A 406 0.66 -18.10 -22.40
N LEU A 407 0.85 -18.67 -21.23
CA LEU A 407 1.07 -17.92 -19.99
C LEU A 407 2.26 -18.53 -19.25
N MET A 408 3.02 -17.68 -18.57
CA MET A 408 4.17 -18.09 -17.77
C MET A 408 4.17 -17.45 -16.39
N TYR A 409 4.88 -18.10 -15.46
CA TYR A 409 5.16 -17.60 -14.12
C TYR A 409 6.44 -16.77 -14.13
N LEU A 410 6.41 -15.57 -13.58
CA LEU A 410 7.62 -14.83 -13.22
C LEU A 410 7.54 -14.29 -11.79
N SER A 411 8.70 -14.10 -11.18
CA SER A 411 8.84 -13.49 -9.86
C SER A 411 9.88 -12.38 -9.90
N GLY A 412 9.56 -11.23 -9.30
CA GLY A 412 10.47 -10.09 -9.25
C GLY A 412 9.73 -8.80 -8.93
N THR A 413 10.46 -7.77 -8.48
CA THR A 413 9.93 -6.40 -8.40
C THR A 413 9.50 -5.87 -9.78
N SER A 414 10.01 -6.48 -10.85
CA SER A 414 9.61 -6.26 -12.23
C SER A 414 8.15 -6.64 -12.53
N MET A 415 7.55 -7.53 -11.73
CA MET A 415 6.12 -7.88 -11.83
C MET A 415 5.27 -6.98 -10.91
N SER A 416 5.82 -6.49 -9.82
CA SER A 416 5.17 -5.54 -8.90
C SER A 416 5.02 -4.13 -9.52
N ALA A 417 6.07 -3.62 -10.16
CA ALA A 417 6.07 -2.31 -10.81
C ALA A 417 4.91 -2.09 -11.81
N PRO A 418 4.62 -3.01 -12.77
CA PRO A 418 3.53 -2.83 -13.71
C PRO A 418 2.15 -2.87 -13.06
N MET A 419 1.98 -3.50 -11.89
CA MET A 419 0.72 -3.41 -11.14
C MET A 419 0.48 -1.99 -10.64
N VAL A 420 1.52 -1.35 -10.12
CA VAL A 420 1.45 0.06 -9.67
C VAL A 420 1.33 1.01 -10.85
N ALA A 421 1.95 0.71 -11.99
CA ALA A 421 1.77 1.48 -13.23
C ALA A 421 0.31 1.40 -13.73
N GLY A 422 -0.29 0.20 -13.70
CA GLY A 422 -1.72 0.04 -13.97
C GLY A 422 -2.59 0.78 -12.97
N ALA A 423 -2.28 0.72 -11.67
CA ALA A 423 -3.00 1.46 -10.64
C ALA A 423 -2.95 2.98 -10.88
N ALA A 424 -1.77 3.51 -11.25
CA ALA A 424 -1.61 4.91 -11.64
C ALA A 424 -2.50 5.28 -12.84
N ALA A 425 -2.63 4.39 -13.84
CA ALA A 425 -3.53 4.61 -14.95
C ALA A 425 -5.00 4.63 -14.52
N LEU A 426 -5.43 3.76 -13.60
CA LEU A 426 -6.78 3.78 -13.02
C LEU A 426 -7.07 5.08 -12.23
N LEU A 427 -6.09 5.58 -11.48
CA LEU A 427 -6.22 6.85 -10.76
C LEU A 427 -6.36 8.04 -11.73
N LEU A 428 -5.61 8.03 -12.82
CA LEU A 428 -5.66 9.09 -13.84
C LEU A 428 -6.93 9.03 -14.72
N ASP A 429 -7.49 7.83 -14.93
CA ASP A 429 -8.81 7.63 -15.53
C ASP A 429 -9.91 8.17 -14.59
N ALA A 430 -9.82 7.85 -13.29
CA ALA A 430 -10.73 8.40 -12.28
C ALA A 430 -10.66 9.94 -12.16
N ASN A 431 -9.48 10.52 -12.35
CA ASN A 431 -9.26 11.97 -12.25
C ASN A 431 -8.03 12.40 -13.09
N THR A 432 -8.30 12.99 -14.25
CA THR A 432 -7.26 13.38 -15.21
C THR A 432 -6.33 14.50 -14.72
N ASN A 433 -6.77 15.27 -13.72
CA ASN A 433 -6.04 16.43 -13.17
C ASN A 433 -4.95 16.04 -12.16
N LEU A 434 -4.91 14.78 -11.70
CA LEU A 434 -3.90 14.33 -10.75
C LEU A 434 -2.49 14.55 -11.30
N THR A 435 -1.63 15.10 -10.45
CA THR A 435 -0.19 15.22 -10.68
C THR A 435 0.50 13.91 -10.30
N PRO A 436 1.75 13.69 -10.74
CA PRO A 436 2.52 12.53 -10.30
C PRO A 436 2.66 12.42 -8.77
N ASN A 437 2.85 13.54 -8.09
CA ASN A 437 2.94 13.58 -6.63
C ASN A 437 1.63 13.24 -5.94
N LEU A 438 0.48 13.66 -6.48
CA LEU A 438 -0.83 13.23 -5.97
C LEU A 438 -1.04 11.73 -6.18
N VAL A 439 -0.71 11.19 -7.36
CA VAL A 439 -0.79 9.74 -7.61
C VAL A 439 0.08 8.97 -6.61
N LYS A 440 1.35 9.38 -6.46
CA LYS A 440 2.29 8.79 -5.51
C LYS A 440 1.79 8.88 -4.06
N MET A 441 1.28 10.04 -3.64
CA MET A 441 0.70 10.25 -2.31
C MET A 441 -0.50 9.35 -2.05
N LEU A 442 -1.46 9.29 -2.98
CA LEU A 442 -2.68 8.49 -2.83
C LEU A 442 -2.36 6.99 -2.70
N LEU A 443 -1.47 6.49 -3.55
CA LEU A 443 -1.04 5.09 -3.52
C LEU A 443 -0.40 4.71 -2.18
N MET A 444 0.48 5.57 -1.65
CA MET A 444 1.08 5.36 -0.33
C MET A 444 0.04 5.49 0.79
N TYR A 445 -0.76 6.57 0.81
CA TYR A 445 -1.70 6.87 1.89
C TYR A 445 -2.72 5.75 2.13
N THR A 446 -3.18 5.10 1.05
CA THR A 446 -4.17 4.03 1.12
C THR A 446 -3.57 2.63 1.24
N ALA A 447 -2.24 2.49 1.18
CA ALA A 447 -1.56 1.21 1.26
C ALA A 447 -1.85 0.48 2.59
N GLN A 448 -1.75 -0.84 2.57
CA GLN A 448 -1.93 -1.69 3.75
C GLN A 448 -0.57 -2.00 4.40
N PRO A 449 -0.35 -1.64 5.67
CA PRO A 449 0.84 -2.08 6.40
C PRO A 449 0.87 -3.61 6.52
N LEU A 450 1.99 -4.23 6.14
CA LEU A 450 2.27 -5.64 6.34
C LEU A 450 2.89 -5.88 7.72
N ASN A 451 2.47 -6.96 8.36
CA ASN A 451 2.95 -7.33 9.69
C ASN A 451 4.43 -7.72 9.65
N ASN A 452 5.20 -7.30 10.67
CA ASN A 452 6.61 -7.65 10.86
C ASN A 452 7.60 -7.11 9.81
N PHE A 453 7.21 -6.09 9.03
CA PHE A 453 8.09 -5.41 8.08
C PHE A 453 8.28 -3.94 8.47
N ASN A 454 9.51 -3.43 8.35
CA ASN A 454 9.79 -2.02 8.61
C ASN A 454 9.65 -1.18 7.32
N THR A 455 9.72 0.15 7.43
CA THR A 455 9.58 1.06 6.28
C THR A 455 10.61 0.83 5.17
N LEU A 456 11.82 0.35 5.48
CA LEU A 456 12.84 0.05 4.48
C LEU A 456 12.57 -1.26 3.73
N ASP A 457 11.75 -2.14 4.31
CA ASP A 457 11.26 -3.35 3.66
C ASP A 457 10.06 -3.07 2.76
N GLN A 458 9.06 -2.34 3.28
CA GLN A 458 7.72 -2.25 2.67
C GLN A 458 7.30 -0.85 2.19
N GLY A 459 8.08 0.18 2.48
CA GLY A 459 7.65 1.57 2.29
C GLY A 459 6.40 1.88 3.12
N ALA A 460 5.39 2.48 2.49
CA ALA A 460 4.11 2.80 3.10
C ALA A 460 3.24 1.56 3.38
N GLY A 461 3.55 0.42 2.76
CA GLY A 461 2.77 -0.82 2.82
C GLY A 461 2.50 -1.40 1.44
N GLU A 462 1.62 -2.39 1.38
CA GLU A 462 1.24 -3.06 0.15
C GLU A 462 0.07 -2.36 -0.57
N LEU A 463 0.17 -2.26 -1.89
CA LEU A 463 -0.75 -1.60 -2.81
C LEU A 463 -2.23 -1.88 -2.52
N ASN A 464 -3.04 -0.83 -2.47
CA ASN A 464 -4.50 -0.88 -2.36
C ASN A 464 -5.14 0.02 -3.43
N ILE A 465 -5.58 -0.58 -4.53
CA ILE A 465 -6.11 0.14 -5.69
C ILE A 465 -7.52 0.66 -5.39
N ALA A 466 -8.34 -0.13 -4.69
CA ALA A 466 -9.72 0.23 -4.40
C ALA A 466 -9.82 1.47 -3.48
N GLY A 467 -8.99 1.53 -2.44
CA GLY A 467 -8.86 2.73 -1.59
C GLY A 467 -8.37 3.93 -2.40
N ALA A 468 -7.27 3.76 -3.14
CA ALA A 468 -6.65 4.84 -3.92
C ALA A 468 -7.61 5.47 -4.96
N VAL A 469 -8.34 4.65 -5.71
CA VAL A 469 -9.35 5.12 -6.70
C VAL A 469 -10.52 5.81 -6.01
N THR A 470 -10.99 5.29 -4.88
CA THR A 470 -12.09 5.90 -4.11
C THR A 470 -11.75 7.33 -3.70
N VAL A 471 -10.52 7.54 -3.24
CA VAL A 471 -10.03 8.88 -2.91
C VAL A 471 -9.81 9.72 -4.17
N ALA A 472 -9.19 9.17 -5.22
CA ALA A 472 -8.91 9.90 -6.46
C ALA A 472 -10.15 10.55 -7.08
N LYS A 473 -11.30 9.84 -7.06
CA LYS A 473 -12.60 10.33 -7.56
C LYS A 473 -13.10 11.60 -6.85
N VAL A 474 -12.65 11.84 -5.62
CA VAL A 474 -13.10 12.97 -4.79
C VAL A 474 -12.03 14.05 -4.61
N VAL A 475 -10.85 13.89 -5.21
CA VAL A 475 -9.80 14.93 -5.20
C VAL A 475 -10.22 16.10 -6.09
N ASN A 476 -10.40 17.26 -5.48
CA ASN A 476 -10.68 18.54 -6.11
C ASN A 476 -9.38 19.35 -6.27
N TYR A 477 -8.52 18.91 -7.18
CA TYR A 477 -7.31 19.62 -7.55
C TYR A 477 -7.48 20.31 -8.91
N SER A 478 -7.25 21.62 -8.93
CA SER A 478 -7.20 22.42 -10.15
C SER A 478 -5.79 23.00 -10.30
N PRO A 479 -5.04 22.61 -11.35
CA PRO A 479 -3.71 23.16 -11.60
C PRO A 479 -3.73 24.66 -11.98
N GLY A 480 -4.91 25.21 -12.29
CA GLY A 480 -5.11 26.58 -12.76
C GLY A 480 -4.56 26.81 -14.17
N ILE A 481 -5.19 27.71 -14.92
CA ILE A 481 -4.65 28.23 -16.19
C ILE A 481 -4.16 29.65 -15.90
N LEU A 482 -2.88 29.94 -16.16
CA LEU A 482 -2.27 31.24 -15.88
C LEU A 482 -2.42 31.71 -14.41
N GLY A 483 -2.52 30.77 -13.47
CA GLY A 483 -2.70 31.05 -12.04
C GLY A 483 -4.13 31.32 -11.57
N LEU A 484 -5.11 31.43 -12.48
CA LEU A 484 -6.52 31.58 -12.13
C LEU A 484 -7.12 30.21 -11.76
N GLY A 485 -7.89 30.15 -10.66
CA GLY A 485 -8.56 28.93 -10.19
C GLY A 485 -7.62 27.84 -9.66
N LYS A 486 -6.38 28.19 -9.31
CA LYS A 486 -5.38 27.28 -8.72
C LYS A 486 -5.76 26.92 -7.28
N THR A 487 -5.75 25.64 -6.94
CA THR A 487 -5.90 25.19 -5.54
C THR A 487 -4.77 25.80 -4.70
N SER A 488 -5.14 26.57 -3.68
CA SER A 488 -4.17 27.26 -2.82
C SER A 488 -3.76 26.39 -1.64
N PHE A 489 -2.58 26.67 -1.11
CA PHE A 489 -2.04 26.01 0.08
C PHE A 489 -3.05 25.99 1.24
N GLY A 490 -3.25 24.81 1.85
CA GLY A 490 -4.18 24.62 2.96
C GLY A 490 -5.68 24.63 2.60
N GLN A 491 -6.03 24.83 1.32
CA GLN A 491 -7.42 24.63 0.88
C GLN A 491 -7.81 23.16 0.95
N ASN A 492 -9.13 22.92 1.03
CA ASN A 492 -9.66 21.57 1.02
C ASN A 492 -9.30 20.88 -0.30
N LEU A 493 -8.60 19.76 -0.22
CA LEU A 493 -8.20 18.95 -1.37
C LEU A 493 -9.37 18.09 -1.88
N LEU A 494 -10.39 17.85 -1.06
CA LEU A 494 -11.50 16.96 -1.40
C LEU A 494 -12.78 17.75 -1.71
N SER A 495 -13.55 17.28 -2.70
CA SER A 495 -14.87 17.84 -3.04
C SER A 495 -15.96 17.46 -2.04
N GLN A 496 -15.72 16.45 -1.20
CA GLN A 496 -16.63 15.93 -0.19
C GLN A 496 -15.86 15.47 1.06
N SER A 497 -16.56 14.93 2.05
CA SER A 497 -15.93 14.33 3.24
C SER A 497 -14.96 13.22 2.85
N ALA A 498 -13.82 13.16 3.57
CA ALA A 498 -12.84 12.10 3.38
C ALA A 498 -13.50 10.72 3.53
N PRO A 499 -13.23 9.76 2.61
CA PRO A 499 -13.65 8.38 2.79
C PRO A 499 -13.10 7.79 4.10
N ALA A 500 -13.80 6.80 4.65
CA ALA A 500 -13.29 6.05 5.80
C ALA A 500 -11.91 5.43 5.44
N PRO A 501 -10.91 5.48 6.34
CA PRO A 501 -9.55 5.02 6.05
C PRO A 501 -9.42 3.49 6.12
N GLN A 502 -10.31 2.80 5.42
CA GLN A 502 -10.37 1.35 5.34
C GLN A 502 -10.88 0.92 3.97
N THR A 503 -10.50 -0.26 3.53
CA THR A 503 -11.04 -0.88 2.32
C THR A 503 -11.41 -2.32 2.62
N THR A 504 -12.54 -2.75 2.08
CA THR A 504 -12.91 -4.16 2.01
C THR A 504 -12.60 -4.66 0.61
N ILE A 505 -11.63 -5.56 0.50
CA ILE A 505 -11.31 -6.28 -0.73
C ILE A 505 -11.79 -7.71 -0.56
N SER A 506 -12.57 -8.21 -1.52
CA SER A 506 -13.30 -9.48 -1.38
C SER A 506 -14.21 -9.43 -0.14
N ILE A 507 -13.89 -10.17 0.91
CA ILE A 507 -14.59 -10.18 2.22
C ILE A 507 -13.71 -9.66 3.36
N PHE A 508 -12.47 -9.25 3.08
CA PHE A 508 -11.49 -8.86 4.09
C PHE A 508 -11.41 -7.34 4.18
N ALA A 509 -11.70 -6.81 5.37
CA ALA A 509 -11.50 -5.40 5.68
C ALA A 509 -10.09 -5.17 6.22
N PHE A 510 -9.43 -4.11 5.78
CA PHE A 510 -8.15 -3.67 6.32
C PHE A 510 -8.08 -2.15 6.39
N LEU A 511 -7.24 -1.67 7.32
CA LEU A 511 -7.00 -0.26 7.55
C LEU A 511 -5.90 0.27 6.62
N TRP A 512 -6.06 1.53 6.21
CA TRP A 512 -5.02 2.24 5.48
C TRP A 512 -3.91 2.68 6.43
N THR A 513 -2.69 2.77 5.91
CA THR A 513 -1.54 3.33 6.61
C THR A 513 -1.74 4.80 7.02
N GLN A 514 -2.52 5.57 6.24
CA GLN A 514 -2.80 7.00 6.49
C GLN A 514 -1.54 7.86 6.61
N GLY A 515 -0.49 7.45 5.91
CA GLY A 515 0.82 8.08 5.92
C GLY A 515 1.56 7.89 4.61
N ILE A 516 2.61 8.68 4.43
CA ILE A 516 3.48 8.60 3.26
C ILE A 516 4.95 8.56 3.66
N VAL A 517 5.75 7.95 2.79
CA VAL A 517 7.20 7.91 2.88
C VAL A 517 7.80 9.10 2.13
N LEU A 518 8.81 9.71 2.74
CA LEU A 518 9.57 10.83 2.22
C LEU A 518 11.03 10.42 2.08
N ASN A 519 11.90 11.37 1.75
CA ASN A 519 13.33 11.08 1.56
C ASN A 519 13.97 10.50 2.82
N HIS A 520 13.77 11.11 3.98
CA HIS A 520 14.47 10.72 5.23
C HIS A 520 13.52 10.52 6.42
N SER A 521 12.21 10.70 6.19
CA SER A 521 11.19 10.61 7.24
C SER A 521 9.89 10.00 6.72
N THR A 522 8.96 9.77 7.64
CA THR A 522 7.58 9.40 7.34
C THR A 522 6.64 10.38 8.03
N ILE A 523 5.52 10.65 7.37
CA ILE A 523 4.48 11.54 7.90
C ILE A 523 3.15 10.81 7.88
N THR A 524 2.33 11.12 8.87
CA THR A 524 0.98 10.54 9.00
C THR A 524 -0.02 11.63 9.32
N GLY A 525 -1.29 11.36 9.02
CA GLY A 525 -2.40 12.21 9.45
C GLY A 525 -3.39 12.53 8.35
N GLN A 526 -4.60 12.89 8.76
CA GLN A 526 -5.73 13.14 7.86
C GLN A 526 -5.52 14.36 6.95
N ASN A 527 -4.72 15.33 7.38
CA ASN A 527 -4.42 16.54 6.60
C ASN A 527 -3.65 16.27 5.31
N LEU A 528 -2.96 15.13 5.19
CA LEU A 528 -2.35 14.69 3.93
C LEU A 528 -3.40 14.48 2.84
N LEU A 529 -4.58 14.03 3.25
CA LEU A 529 -5.69 13.73 2.35
C LEU A 529 -6.61 14.94 2.16
N THR A 530 -6.84 15.72 3.21
CA THR A 530 -7.87 16.78 3.22
C THR A 530 -7.34 18.15 2.87
N LYS A 531 -6.03 18.40 2.94
CA LYS A 531 -5.44 19.72 2.73
C LYS A 531 -4.43 19.70 1.58
N TYR A 532 -4.57 20.65 0.66
CA TYR A 532 -3.61 20.79 -0.43
C TYR A 532 -2.25 21.30 0.08
N GLN A 533 -1.18 20.61 -0.34
CA GLN A 533 0.21 20.99 -0.11
C GLN A 533 0.88 21.41 -1.42
N VAL A 534 1.80 22.37 -1.37
CA VAL A 534 2.53 22.82 -2.58
C VAL A 534 3.33 21.69 -3.20
N SER A 535 3.87 20.77 -2.38
CA SER A 535 4.60 19.59 -2.82
C SER A 535 3.77 18.62 -3.67
N TYR A 536 2.44 18.75 -3.69
CA TYR A 536 1.58 17.98 -4.59
C TYR A 536 1.57 18.55 -6.02
N GLY A 537 2.13 19.73 -6.26
CA GLY A 537 2.27 20.32 -7.59
C GLY A 537 3.31 19.60 -8.45
N LYS A 538 3.35 19.94 -9.75
CA LYS A 538 4.41 19.50 -10.68
C LYS A 538 5.71 20.28 -10.39
N GLY A 539 6.86 19.63 -10.59
CA GLY A 539 8.18 20.25 -10.40
C GLY A 539 8.67 20.33 -8.95
N TYR A 540 7.95 19.70 -8.01
CA TYR A 540 8.33 19.60 -6.61
C TYR A 540 8.62 18.14 -6.24
N LEU A 541 9.47 17.89 -5.27
CA LEU A 541 9.46 16.61 -4.57
C LEU A 541 8.51 16.63 -3.38
N LEU A 542 7.89 15.49 -3.14
CA LEU A 542 7.13 15.26 -1.91
C LEU A 542 7.97 15.46 -0.65
N GLY A 543 9.30 15.28 -0.73
CA GLY A 543 10.23 15.47 0.40
C GLY A 543 10.89 16.85 0.49
N ASP A 544 10.73 17.72 -0.51
CA ASP A 544 11.37 19.04 -0.49
C ASP A 544 10.64 19.98 0.50
N GLY A 545 11.41 20.69 1.33
CA GLY A 545 10.88 21.68 2.28
C GLY A 545 10.55 21.15 3.68
N ILE A 546 10.91 19.91 4.00
CA ILE A 546 10.81 19.37 5.37
C ILE A 546 12.12 19.60 6.09
N THR A 547 12.06 20.22 7.27
CA THR A 547 13.18 20.23 8.22
C THR A 547 12.86 19.26 9.36
N GLU A 548 13.79 18.36 9.65
CA GLU A 548 13.57 17.21 10.53
C GLU A 548 13.77 17.52 12.02
N GLY A 549 12.84 17.03 12.83
CA GLY A 549 13.09 16.55 14.19
C GLY A 549 13.05 15.01 14.19
N LEU A 550 13.78 14.37 15.11
CA LEU A 550 14.21 12.96 15.07
C LEU A 550 13.12 11.86 15.17
N VAL A 551 11.82 12.17 15.04
CA VAL A 551 10.72 11.18 15.16
C VAL A 551 9.51 11.57 14.30
N THR A 552 8.70 10.55 13.95
CA THR A 552 7.40 10.59 13.27
C THR A 552 6.62 11.88 13.50
N GLN A 553 6.39 12.67 12.44
CA GLN A 553 5.66 13.93 12.53
C GLN A 553 4.16 13.72 12.31
N SER A 554 3.35 14.23 13.24
CA SER A 554 1.89 14.27 13.15
C SER A 554 1.45 15.64 12.64
N LEU A 555 0.92 15.70 11.43
CA LEU A 555 0.52 16.96 10.79
C LEU A 555 -0.88 17.37 11.26
N ASN A 556 -0.96 18.06 12.40
CA ASN A 556 -2.22 18.62 12.86
C ASN A 556 -2.43 20.10 12.52
N ASN A 557 -1.38 20.91 12.24
CA ASN A 557 -1.57 22.33 11.86
C ASN A 557 -0.43 23.03 11.09
N ASN A 558 0.77 22.47 10.94
CA ASN A 558 1.88 23.15 10.25
C ASN A 558 2.12 22.54 8.87
N MET A 559 2.11 23.41 7.87
CA MET A 559 2.13 23.05 6.47
C MET A 559 3.49 23.34 5.81
N TRP A 560 3.69 22.75 4.64
CA TRP A 560 4.94 22.65 3.89
C TRP A 560 5.30 23.98 3.23
N VAL A 561 6.31 24.68 3.74
CA VAL A 561 6.79 25.95 3.17
C VAL A 561 8.13 25.76 2.46
N SER A 562 8.29 26.42 1.31
CA SER A 562 9.59 26.60 0.67
C SER A 562 10.42 27.58 1.51
N GLY A 563 11.27 27.04 2.38
CA GLY A 563 12.11 27.82 3.29
C GLY A 563 11.50 27.93 4.69
N LEU A 564 12.23 27.34 5.65
CA LEU A 564 12.06 27.39 7.10
C LEU A 564 10.70 26.93 7.65
N THR A 565 10.64 25.68 8.13
CA THR A 565 9.51 25.21 8.95
C THR A 565 9.85 25.35 10.44
N LEU A 566 9.22 26.33 11.08
CA LEU A 566 9.10 26.43 12.54
C LEU A 566 7.96 25.51 13.00
N GLY A 567 8.29 24.34 13.56
CA GLY A 567 7.38 23.52 14.36
C GLY A 567 7.45 23.91 15.83
N GLN A 568 6.33 23.85 16.57
CA GLN A 568 6.33 24.10 18.01
C GLN A 568 7.37 23.20 18.70
N PHE A 569 8.26 23.82 19.47
CA PHE A 569 9.46 23.29 20.14
C PHE A 569 10.73 23.26 19.27
N LEU A 570 11.48 24.37 19.32
CA LEU A 570 12.88 24.44 18.88
C LEU A 570 13.74 23.52 19.77
N MET A 571 14.36 22.53 19.15
CA MET A 571 15.36 21.67 19.79
C MET A 571 16.72 22.37 19.80
N ARG A 572 17.34 22.29 20.97
CA ARG A 572 18.67 22.81 21.25
C ARG A 572 19.74 21.80 20.84
N SER A 573 20.89 22.25 20.32
CA SER A 573 22.11 21.46 20.06
C SER A 573 22.72 20.73 21.27
N ASN A 574 22.12 20.82 22.47
CA ASN A 574 22.44 20.00 23.63
C ASN A 574 21.35 18.97 23.99
N GLY A 575 20.34 18.76 23.13
CA GLY A 575 19.33 17.72 23.30
C GLY A 575 18.15 18.07 24.21
N THR A 576 17.90 19.36 24.52
CA THR A 576 16.74 19.78 25.33
C THR A 576 15.76 20.68 24.54
N ALA A 577 14.47 20.70 24.90
CA ALA A 577 13.44 21.49 24.23
C ALA A 577 13.17 22.82 24.98
N GLN A 578 13.21 23.97 24.28
CA GLN A 578 13.07 25.29 24.91
C GLN A 578 11.62 25.79 24.99
N PHE A 579 10.83 25.17 25.87
CA PHE A 579 9.96 25.87 26.82
C PHE A 579 10.05 25.18 28.20
N GLY A 580 11.29 25.05 28.66
CA GLY A 580 11.74 25.30 30.03
C GLY A 580 13.08 26.05 29.86
N GLY A 581 13.31 27.15 30.59
CA GLY A 581 14.46 28.07 30.38
C GLY A 581 15.83 27.36 30.36
N SER A 582 16.90 27.80 29.71
CA SER A 582 17.29 29.12 29.14
C SER A 582 18.42 28.94 28.08
N VAL A 583 18.40 29.73 26.98
CA VAL A 583 19.48 30.12 26.00
C VAL A 583 20.13 29.10 25.04
N PHE A 584 20.33 29.54 23.77
CA PHE A 584 21.02 28.87 22.65
C PHE A 584 21.95 29.79 21.85
N PHE A 585 23.09 29.25 21.37
CA PHE A 585 24.06 29.90 20.49
C PHE A 585 24.07 29.30 19.07
N SER A 586 24.33 30.12 18.05
CA SER A 586 24.54 29.68 16.66
C SER A 586 25.89 30.13 16.14
N ASN A 587 26.58 29.30 15.36
CA ASN A 587 27.93 29.57 14.83
C ASN A 587 27.99 30.18 13.42
N VAL A 588 26.87 30.52 12.75
CA VAL A 588 26.93 31.00 11.35
C VAL A 588 25.79 31.98 10.99
N ILE A 589 25.63 33.06 11.74
CA ILE A 589 24.69 34.17 11.45
C ILE A 589 23.22 33.88 11.80
N LEU A 590 22.64 34.78 12.60
CA LEU A 590 21.25 34.79 13.01
C LEU A 590 20.63 36.12 12.52
N LEU A 591 19.74 36.06 11.54
CA LEU A 591 18.97 37.22 11.08
C LEU A 591 17.56 37.12 11.66
N GLY A 592 17.22 38.04 12.56
CA GLY A 592 15.91 38.16 13.16
C GLY A 592 15.71 39.55 13.75
N ASN A 593 14.45 40.01 13.77
CA ASN A 593 14.10 41.26 14.44
C ASN A 593 13.94 40.97 15.93
N GLY A 594 15.01 41.10 16.70
CA GLY A 594 15.00 40.86 18.15
C GLY A 594 16.38 40.63 18.77
N TYR A 595 16.40 40.48 20.10
CA TYR A 595 17.62 40.35 20.91
C TYR A 595 18.44 39.09 20.56
N VAL A 596 19.75 39.29 20.34
CA VAL A 596 20.75 38.23 20.26
C VAL A 596 21.43 38.13 21.63
N LEU A 597 21.27 37.00 22.33
CA LEU A 597 21.94 36.74 23.60
C LEU A 597 22.77 35.44 23.51
N GLY A 598 24.06 35.54 23.76
CA GLY A 598 24.98 34.42 23.92
C GLY A 598 26.30 34.86 24.58
N ASP A 599 26.82 34.08 25.52
CA ASP A 599 28.16 34.14 26.14
C ASP A 599 29.33 33.88 25.14
N GLY A 600 29.45 34.69 24.09
CA GLY A 600 30.46 34.50 23.04
C GLY A 600 30.64 35.70 22.11
N PHE A 601 31.47 35.55 21.08
CA PHE A 601 31.79 36.61 20.12
C PHE A 601 30.61 36.88 19.19
N VAL A 602 30.18 38.15 19.09
CA VAL A 602 29.31 38.64 18.04
C VAL A 602 30.20 39.22 16.94
N LEU A 603 30.36 38.49 15.84
CA LEU A 603 31.07 38.96 14.64
C LEU A 603 30.05 39.18 13.53
N GLY A 604 30.04 40.38 12.98
CA GLY A 604 29.21 40.74 11.83
C GLY A 604 29.97 41.72 10.94
N ASP A 605 29.91 41.48 9.64
CA ASP A 605 30.66 42.25 8.64
C ASP A 605 29.85 43.52 8.23
N GLY A 606 29.31 44.25 9.22
CA GLY A 606 28.42 45.40 9.00
C GLY A 606 27.77 45.96 10.26
N TYR A 607 26.60 46.59 10.11
CA TYR A 607 25.90 47.30 11.19
C TYR A 607 25.24 46.35 12.20
N VAL A 608 25.56 46.53 13.48
CA VAL A 608 24.79 45.97 14.60
C VAL A 608 23.78 47.03 15.05
N LEU A 609 22.51 46.89 14.64
CA LEU A 609 21.42 47.78 15.05
C LEU A 609 20.51 47.07 16.03
N GLY A 610 20.32 47.67 17.21
CA GLY A 610 19.39 47.21 18.22
C GLY A 610 18.76 48.40 18.93
N ASP A 611 17.46 48.28 19.20
CA ASP A 611 16.58 49.28 19.80
C ASP A 611 16.77 49.36 21.34
N GLY A 612 17.82 48.72 21.89
CA GLY A 612 18.02 48.51 23.32
C GLY A 612 19.46 48.15 23.71
N PHE A 613 19.65 47.65 24.92
CA PHE A 613 20.96 47.37 25.51
C PHE A 613 21.72 46.24 24.80
N VAL A 614 22.99 46.49 24.47
CA VAL A 614 23.96 45.46 24.09
C VAL A 614 24.69 45.01 25.36
N LEU A 615 24.44 43.79 25.82
CA LEU A 615 25.10 43.19 26.98
C LEU A 615 25.92 41.98 26.53
N GLY A 616 27.23 42.03 26.80
CA GLY A 616 28.15 40.93 26.60
C GLY A 616 29.33 41.06 27.57
N ASP A 617 29.84 39.93 28.02
CA ASP A 617 30.88 39.87 29.06
C ASP A 617 32.30 40.02 28.47
N GLY A 618 32.40 40.55 27.24
CA GLY A 618 33.63 40.63 26.45
C GLY A 618 33.75 41.91 25.61
N PHE A 619 34.67 41.93 24.64
CA PHE A 619 34.95 43.09 23.79
C PHE A 619 33.98 43.18 22.60
N VAL A 620 33.40 44.36 22.36
CA VAL A 620 32.72 44.70 21.11
C VAL A 620 33.77 45.31 20.17
N LEU A 621 34.16 44.59 19.13
CA LEU A 621 35.05 45.08 18.09
C LEU A 621 34.22 45.42 16.85
N GLY A 622 34.17 46.71 16.53
CA GLY A 622 33.61 47.22 15.29
C GLY A 622 34.53 48.30 14.74
N ASP A 623 34.58 48.42 13.42
CA ASP A 623 35.32 49.42 12.65
C ASP A 623 34.53 50.75 12.49
N GLY A 624 33.48 50.96 13.30
CA GLY A 624 32.57 52.12 13.22
C GLY A 624 32.11 52.70 14.58
N TYR A 625 31.18 53.67 14.51
CA TYR A 625 30.67 54.44 15.65
C TYR A 625 29.61 53.67 16.46
N VAL A 626 29.73 53.72 17.79
CA VAL A 626 28.71 53.23 18.73
C VAL A 626 27.89 54.43 19.25
N LEU A 627 26.58 54.43 19.03
CA LEU A 627 25.65 55.45 19.54
C LEU A 627 24.68 54.79 20.52
N GLY A 628 24.66 55.28 21.77
CA GLY A 628 23.67 54.90 22.78
C GLY A 628 22.91 56.13 23.26
N ASP A 629 21.57 56.07 23.23
CA ASP A 629 20.71 57.13 23.75
C ASP A 629 20.58 56.99 25.27
N CYS A 630 20.92 58.03 26.02
CA CYS A 630 20.72 58.09 27.46
C CYS A 630 19.44 58.87 27.75
N SER A 631 18.48 58.21 28.40
CA SER A 631 17.29 58.90 28.92
C SER A 631 17.71 59.94 29.96
N ALA A 632 17.58 61.22 29.62
CA ALA A 632 17.81 62.34 30.52
C ALA A 632 16.81 62.31 31.68
N GLY A 633 17.31 61.97 32.88
CA GLY A 633 16.63 62.22 34.14
C GLY A 633 16.86 63.67 34.59
N ASP A 634 15.76 64.41 34.61
CA ASP A 634 15.47 65.76 35.15
C ASP A 634 16.46 66.37 36.19
N PRO A 635 16.95 67.61 36.00
CA PRO A 635 17.61 68.39 37.04
C PRO A 635 16.59 69.23 37.84
N GLY A 636 16.14 68.70 38.99
CA GLY A 636 15.40 69.49 39.99
C GLY A 636 16.32 70.50 40.72
N PRO A 637 15.91 71.77 40.93
CA PRO A 637 16.76 72.82 41.47
C PRO A 637 16.65 72.97 42.99
N GLY A 638 17.78 73.27 43.65
CA GLY A 638 17.79 73.99 44.94
C GLY A 638 18.66 73.40 46.05
N MET A 639 19.85 73.99 46.23
CA MET A 639 20.23 74.40 47.59
C MET A 639 19.65 75.79 47.84
N ARG A 640 18.74 75.83 48.83
CA ARG A 640 17.93 76.93 49.37
C ARG A 640 16.68 77.33 48.61
#